data_AF-A0AAY4E966-F1
#
_entry.id   AF-A0AAY4E966-F1
#
_cell.length_a   1.000
_cell.length_b   1.000
_cell.length_c   1.000
_cell.angle_alpha   90.00
_cell.angle_beta   90.00
_cell.angle_gamma   90.00
#
_symmetry.space_group_name_H-M   'P 1'
#
loop_
_entity.id
_entity.type
_entity.pdbx_description
1 polymer ?
#
loop_
_entity_poly.entity_id
_entity_poly.type
_entity_poly.pdbx_seq_one_letter_code
_entity_poly.pdbx_strand_id
1 'polypeptide(L)'
;MLKCRAAWRRLAPLARASSTLCRQNAKRAVLRNERRPDLNCSQMSTAPSGGGRENTLYVVLVGAACLGGGVYAYRTVLGDKQRYQERISEIASRTRRVEPEQQKVQTQTEPAAATEATKDVPEEAEEPQAVVEEERSPAPAETSAPAEAADLPLEAISDPPLRIDTPNQPVAPTEEIEPLSNTPEASEPSPAPVLESEVAPVAVDESISEVSVQLQDVPVVESEHSAAVVQETAVEPTPVVPVLPEHAPYLLIGGGTASFAAARSIRARDPRARVLIITDEQDLPYMRPPLSKELWFSDDPAVTETLRFKQWNGKERSIYFQPPSFYVDPVELTKVENGGVAVMTGKKVVHMDVRGNKVRLCDGSEITYDKCLIATGGIPRNMQVIERAGEEVTKRTTLFRKIDDFKSLEKISRTVKSITIIGGGFLGSELACALGRKSADVGLEVMQMFPEKGNMGKVLPEYLSNWTTEKVRREGVQVLTEALVKNVNFKEGKVEIKLKDGRVVKTDHIVAAVGLEPNVDLATSGGLEVDSDFGGYRVNAELQARSNIWVAGDAACFYDIKLGRRRVEHHDHAVVSGRLAGENMTGASKPYWHQSMFWSDLGPDVGYEAIGIVDSSLPTVGVFAKATAKDTPKAATEQSGTGIRSESETEAVAGKMSPTLSTPIPPVAKDDYGKGVIFYLRDNVVVGIILWNVFNRMPIARKIIKDGEQHADLNEVAKLFNIHED
;
A
#
# COMPACT_ATOMS: atom_id res chain seq x y z
N MET A 1 10.91 58.61 23.53
CA MET A 1 10.97 57.41 22.66
C MET A 1 11.56 56.27 23.46
N LEU A 2 10.87 55.13 23.57
CA LEU A 2 11.27 53.97 24.40
C LEU A 2 10.75 52.67 23.76
N LYS A 3 11.30 51.51 24.16
CA LYS A 3 10.92 50.13 23.75
C LYS A 3 11.45 49.55 22.41
N CYS A 4 12.73 49.74 22.08
CA CYS A 4 13.46 48.87 21.12
C CYS A 4 14.67 48.11 21.73
N ARG A 5 14.73 47.95 23.06
CA ARG A 5 15.81 47.19 23.76
C ARG A 5 15.39 45.80 24.30
N ALA A 6 14.12 45.41 24.16
CA ALA A 6 13.59 44.16 24.72
C ALA A 6 13.85 42.92 23.83
N ALA A 7 13.72 43.05 22.50
CA ALA A 7 13.81 41.92 21.58
C ALA A 7 15.20 41.23 21.59
N TRP A 8 16.28 42.02 21.55
CA TRP A 8 17.63 41.47 21.35
C TRP A 8 18.11 40.60 22.53
N ARG A 9 17.63 40.86 23.75
CA ARG A 9 17.97 40.06 24.94
C ARG A 9 17.29 38.68 24.97
N ARG A 10 16.25 38.42 24.15
CA ARG A 10 15.62 37.09 24.03
C ARG A 10 16.21 36.20 22.93
N LEU A 11 16.88 36.76 21.93
CA LEU A 11 17.47 36.00 20.81
C LEU A 11 18.90 35.51 21.08
N ALA A 12 19.65 36.18 21.96
CA ALA A 12 21.04 35.83 22.28
C ALA A 12 21.31 34.39 22.76
N PRO A 13 20.41 33.68 23.47
CA PRO A 13 20.62 32.27 23.84
C PRO A 13 20.53 31.31 22.66
N LEU A 14 19.57 31.52 21.75
CA LEU A 14 19.31 30.61 20.62
C LEU A 14 20.47 30.58 19.62
N ALA A 15 21.11 31.74 19.38
CA ALA A 15 22.30 31.85 18.54
C ALA A 15 23.57 31.19 19.14
N ARG A 16 23.55 30.76 20.41
CA ARG A 16 24.66 30.03 21.05
C ARG A 16 24.44 28.53 21.04
N ALA A 17 23.21 28.05 21.25
CA ALA A 17 22.88 26.62 21.26
C ALA A 17 23.22 25.92 19.92
N SER A 18 23.05 26.61 18.79
CA SER A 18 23.43 26.12 17.46
C SER A 18 24.94 25.96 17.26
N SER A 19 25.78 26.70 17.99
CA SER A 19 27.25 26.59 17.88
C SER A 19 27.84 25.35 18.58
N THR A 20 27.12 24.79 19.55
CA THR A 20 27.61 23.67 20.38
C THR A 20 27.44 22.29 19.72
N LEU A 21 26.42 22.07 18.90
CA LEU A 21 26.25 20.79 18.19
C LEU A 21 27.38 20.53 17.18
N CYS A 22 27.78 21.53 16.40
CA CYS A 22 28.86 21.42 15.42
C CYS A 22 30.21 21.03 16.06
N ARG A 23 30.45 21.37 17.34
CA ARG A 23 31.66 20.98 18.07
C ARG A 23 31.63 19.57 18.67
N GLN A 24 30.48 18.91 18.75
CA GLN A 24 30.39 17.52 19.22
C GLN A 24 30.56 16.51 18.08
N ASN A 25 29.96 16.75 16.92
CA ASN A 25 30.11 15.84 15.77
C ASN A 25 31.56 15.81 15.25
N ALA A 26 32.28 16.93 15.31
CA ALA A 26 33.71 16.99 14.98
C ALA A 26 34.60 16.10 15.88
N LYS A 27 34.14 15.69 17.07
CA LYS A 27 34.90 14.80 17.98
C LYS A 27 34.61 13.30 17.79
N ARG A 28 33.61 12.91 16.98
CA ARG A 28 33.36 11.49 16.67
C ARG A 28 34.07 10.98 15.41
N ALA A 29 34.60 11.87 14.57
CA ALA A 29 35.27 11.52 13.31
C ALA A 29 36.78 11.17 13.44
N VAL A 30 37.37 11.24 14.65
CA VAL A 30 38.83 11.18 14.87
C VAL A 30 39.29 9.84 15.48
N LEU A 31 38.39 8.86 15.63
CA LEU A 31 38.70 7.53 16.18
C LEU A 31 38.32 6.39 15.22
N ARG A 32 38.83 6.45 13.98
CA ARG A 32 39.05 5.30 13.07
C ARG A 32 39.77 5.73 11.78
N ASN A 33 41.11 5.75 11.83
CA ASN A 33 42.00 5.27 10.77
C ASN A 33 43.46 5.59 11.11
N GLU A 34 44.27 4.57 11.34
CA GLU A 34 45.73 4.71 11.32
C GLU A 34 46.23 4.61 9.88
N ARG A 35 46.78 5.71 9.35
CA ARG A 35 47.79 5.76 8.28
C ARG A 35 48.27 7.20 8.11
N ARG A 36 49.52 7.48 8.48
CA ARG A 36 50.21 8.71 8.09
C ARG A 36 50.62 8.62 6.61
N PRO A 37 50.65 9.75 5.93
CA PRO A 37 51.89 10.16 5.27
C PRO A 37 52.34 11.54 5.78
N ASP A 38 53.65 11.72 5.94
CA ASP A 38 54.23 13.00 6.36
C ASP A 38 54.30 14.01 5.21
N LEU A 39 53.85 15.25 5.44
CA LEU A 39 54.15 16.41 4.60
C LEU A 39 54.46 17.61 5.50
N ASN A 40 55.40 18.45 5.04
CA ASN A 40 56.15 19.37 5.91
C ASN A 40 55.31 20.50 6.52
N CYS A 41 55.52 20.72 7.82
CA CYS A 41 55.11 21.95 8.49
C CYS A 41 56.00 23.11 8.03
N SER A 42 55.41 24.19 7.51
CA SER A 42 56.11 25.46 7.29
C SER A 42 55.22 26.67 7.62
N GLN A 43 55.56 27.33 8.72
CA GLN A 43 55.37 28.76 8.99
C GLN A 43 54.01 29.41 8.62
N MET A 44 53.04 29.37 9.55
CA MET A 44 52.09 30.48 9.67
C MET A 44 52.78 31.65 10.38
N SER A 45 53.18 32.67 9.61
CA SER A 45 53.72 33.92 10.15
C SER A 45 52.60 34.84 10.64
N THR A 46 52.86 35.55 11.74
CA THR A 46 51.98 36.63 12.24
C THR A 46 52.39 37.97 11.63
N ALA A 47 51.51 38.59 10.86
CA ALA A 47 51.71 39.90 10.23
C ALA A 47 50.43 40.75 10.33
N PRO A 48 50.53 42.10 10.30
CA PRO A 48 49.55 42.98 10.93
C PRO A 48 48.38 43.43 10.02
N SER A 49 47.42 44.14 10.63
CA SER A 49 46.25 44.72 9.98
C SER A 49 46.61 45.73 8.87
N GLY A 50 46.36 45.34 7.62
CA GLY A 50 46.49 46.17 6.43
C GLY A 50 45.49 47.34 6.37
N GLY A 51 45.85 48.39 5.64
CA GLY A 51 45.09 49.64 5.57
C GLY A 51 43.82 49.59 4.70
N GLY A 52 42.91 50.54 4.92
CA GLY A 52 41.58 50.61 4.31
C GLY A 52 41.54 50.96 2.81
N ARG A 53 42.19 50.16 1.96
CA ARG A 53 42.14 50.27 0.48
C ARG A 53 41.73 48.96 -0.22
N GLU A 54 41.83 47.83 0.47
CA GLU A 54 41.46 46.50 -0.07
C GLU A 54 39.96 46.20 0.05
N ASN A 55 39.29 46.68 1.12
CA ASN A 55 37.84 46.49 1.32
C ASN A 55 37.01 47.03 0.14
N THR A 56 37.44 48.10 -0.51
CA THR A 56 36.75 48.68 -1.68
C THR A 56 36.76 47.73 -2.86
N LEU A 57 37.87 46.99 -3.07
CA LEU A 57 37.96 45.99 -4.15
C LEU A 57 37.02 44.81 -3.88
N TYR A 58 36.95 44.33 -2.64
CA TYR A 58 35.98 43.31 -2.22
C TYR A 58 34.52 43.74 -2.41
N VAL A 59 34.18 44.98 -2.04
CA VAL A 59 32.82 45.52 -2.26
C VAL A 59 32.48 45.62 -3.74
N VAL A 60 33.43 46.04 -4.60
CA VAL A 60 33.24 46.08 -6.06
C VAL A 60 33.08 44.67 -6.65
N LEU A 61 33.89 43.69 -6.23
CA LEU A 61 33.80 42.31 -6.71
C LEU A 61 32.49 41.64 -6.28
N VAL A 62 32.07 41.80 -5.03
CA VAL A 62 30.78 41.28 -4.53
C VAL A 62 29.61 41.99 -5.24
N GLY A 63 29.68 43.31 -5.42
CA GLY A 63 28.67 44.06 -6.18
C GLY A 63 28.54 43.58 -7.63
N ALA A 64 29.65 43.37 -8.32
CA ALA A 64 29.69 42.82 -9.67
C ALA A 64 29.11 41.39 -9.75
N ALA A 65 29.44 40.52 -8.77
CA ALA A 65 28.89 39.18 -8.69
C ALA A 65 27.37 39.17 -8.45
N CYS A 66 26.87 40.02 -7.54
CA CYS A 66 25.43 40.19 -7.29
C CYS A 66 24.69 40.73 -8.52
N LEU A 67 25.26 41.71 -9.24
CA LEU A 67 24.70 42.23 -10.49
C LEU A 67 24.69 41.16 -11.59
N GLY A 68 25.77 40.38 -11.73
CA GLY A 68 25.84 39.26 -12.67
C GLY A 68 24.77 38.19 -12.39
N GLY A 69 24.59 37.81 -11.12
CA GLY A 69 23.53 36.89 -10.69
C GLY A 69 22.13 37.45 -10.95
N GLY A 70 21.89 38.74 -10.70
CA GLY A 70 20.64 39.42 -11.00
C GLY A 70 20.31 39.47 -12.49
N VAL A 71 21.30 39.79 -13.34
CA VAL A 71 21.14 39.79 -14.80
C VAL A 71 20.93 38.38 -15.35
N TYR A 72 21.59 37.36 -14.79
CA TYR A 72 21.36 35.96 -15.13
C TYR A 72 19.93 35.54 -14.79
N ALA A 73 19.48 35.76 -13.54
CA ALA A 73 18.13 35.44 -13.11
C ALA A 73 17.06 36.17 -13.95
N TYR A 74 17.26 37.46 -14.23
CA TYR A 74 16.37 38.23 -15.09
C TYR A 74 16.30 37.65 -16.51
N ARG A 75 17.43 37.29 -17.13
CA ARG A 75 17.46 36.67 -18.46
C ARG A 75 16.79 35.29 -18.48
N THR A 76 16.97 34.47 -17.44
CA THR A 76 16.28 33.17 -17.32
C THR A 76 14.78 33.36 -17.23
N VAL A 77 14.29 34.24 -16.35
CA VAL A 77 12.85 34.53 -16.22
C VAL A 77 12.26 35.13 -17.51
N LEU A 78 13.00 35.97 -18.22
CA LEU A 78 12.55 36.53 -19.50
C LEU A 78 12.45 35.45 -20.59
N GLY A 79 13.45 34.55 -20.68
CA GLY A 79 13.47 33.44 -21.62
C GLY A 79 12.39 32.38 -21.32
N ASP A 80 12.09 32.12 -20.04
CA ASP A 80 10.98 31.24 -19.65
C ASP A 80 9.63 31.86 -19.93
N LYS A 81 9.47 33.18 -19.79
CA LYS A 81 8.27 33.90 -20.23
C LYS A 81 8.08 33.82 -21.75
N GLN A 82 9.15 33.93 -22.54
CA GLN A 82 9.11 33.75 -23.99
C GLN A 82 8.72 32.31 -24.36
N ARG A 83 9.40 31.30 -23.81
CA ARG A 83 9.08 29.87 -24.03
C ARG A 83 7.66 29.50 -23.62
N TYR A 84 7.13 30.15 -22.57
CA TYR A 84 5.72 30.00 -22.17
C TYR A 84 4.77 30.59 -23.22
N GLN A 85 5.01 31.82 -23.70
CA GLN A 85 4.16 32.44 -24.72
C GLN A 85 4.24 31.71 -26.07
N GLU A 86 5.42 31.22 -26.47
CA GLU A 86 5.59 30.36 -27.64
C GLU A 86 4.72 29.10 -27.54
N ARG A 87 4.82 28.34 -26.43
CA ARG A 87 3.98 27.15 -26.20
C ARG A 87 2.48 27.45 -26.19
N ILE A 88 2.05 28.55 -25.56
CA ILE A 88 0.64 28.96 -25.57
C ILE A 88 0.17 29.32 -26.99
N SER A 89 1.01 29.99 -27.79
CA SER A 89 0.69 30.29 -29.19
C SER A 89 0.63 29.04 -30.07
N GLU A 90 1.49 28.05 -29.82
CA GLU A 90 1.50 26.77 -30.52
C GLU A 90 0.25 25.94 -30.18
N ILE A 91 -0.14 25.89 -28.90
CA ILE A 91 -1.38 25.23 -28.47
C ILE A 91 -2.59 25.89 -29.15
N ALA A 92 -2.67 27.22 -29.14
CA ALA A 92 -3.77 27.96 -29.78
C ALA A 92 -3.82 27.75 -31.30
N SER A 93 -2.67 27.65 -31.99
CA SER A 93 -2.62 27.38 -33.42
C SER A 93 -3.03 25.94 -33.76
N ARG A 94 -2.70 24.97 -32.91
CA ARG A 94 -3.16 23.58 -33.03
C ARG A 94 -4.69 23.48 -32.85
N THR A 95 -5.28 24.18 -31.89
CA THR A 95 -6.75 24.21 -31.71
C THR A 95 -7.47 24.75 -32.95
N ARG A 96 -6.95 25.82 -33.58
CA ARG A 96 -7.54 26.42 -34.79
C ARG A 96 -7.38 25.56 -36.06
N ARG A 97 -6.73 24.40 -35.99
CA ARG A 97 -6.48 23.49 -37.13
C ARG A 97 -7.42 22.28 -37.18
N VAL A 98 -8.47 22.28 -36.36
CA VAL A 98 -9.35 21.11 -36.11
C VAL A 98 -10.84 21.42 -36.38
N GLU A 99 -11.21 22.67 -36.71
CA GLU A 99 -12.57 23.01 -37.15
C GLU A 99 -12.71 22.77 -38.68
N PRO A 100 -13.76 22.07 -39.16
CA PRO A 100 -13.95 21.80 -40.58
C PRO A 100 -14.60 22.97 -41.33
N GLU A 101 -13.99 23.41 -42.43
CA GLU A 101 -14.54 24.48 -43.27
C GLU A 101 -15.80 24.02 -44.03
N GLN A 102 -16.98 24.53 -43.64
CA GLN A 102 -18.18 24.47 -44.47
C GLN A 102 -18.09 25.53 -45.59
N GLN A 103 -17.76 25.10 -46.81
CA GLN A 103 -17.71 25.99 -47.96
C GLN A 103 -19.11 26.52 -48.32
N LYS A 104 -19.31 27.84 -48.17
CA LYS A 104 -20.37 28.59 -48.86
C LYS A 104 -19.76 29.36 -50.01
N VAL A 105 -20.06 28.95 -51.24
CA VAL A 105 -19.72 29.70 -52.45
C VAL A 105 -20.66 30.91 -52.58
N GLN A 106 -20.10 32.08 -52.91
CA GLN A 106 -20.86 33.24 -53.37
C GLN A 106 -20.32 33.75 -54.71
N THR A 107 -21.21 34.33 -55.50
CA THR A 107 -21.04 34.56 -56.94
C THR A 107 -20.36 35.89 -57.26
N GLN A 108 -19.43 35.87 -58.22
CA GLN A 108 -19.13 36.95 -59.16
C GLN A 108 -18.39 36.32 -60.37
N THR A 109 -19.03 36.15 -61.53
CA THR A 109 -19.30 37.13 -62.61
C THR A 109 -18.28 36.97 -63.76
N GLU A 110 -18.81 36.93 -64.98
CA GLU A 110 -18.17 36.48 -66.24
C GLU A 110 -17.35 37.60 -66.94
N PRO A 111 -16.57 37.32 -68.01
CA PRO A 111 -17.16 37.15 -69.36
C PRO A 111 -16.49 36.15 -70.34
N ALA A 112 -17.31 35.26 -70.92
CA ALA A 112 -17.46 34.89 -72.33
C ALA A 112 -16.24 34.66 -73.27
N ALA A 113 -16.19 33.46 -73.89
CA ALA A 113 -16.33 33.29 -75.36
C ALA A 113 -16.40 31.81 -75.81
N ALA A 114 -17.37 31.49 -76.71
CA ALA A 114 -17.34 30.55 -77.87
C ALA A 114 -16.72 29.12 -77.78
N THR A 115 -17.20 28.04 -78.43
CA THR A 115 -18.38 27.74 -79.28
C THR A 115 -18.48 26.21 -79.54
N GLU A 116 -19.70 25.66 -79.69
CA GLU A 116 -20.09 24.47 -80.54
C GLU A 116 -19.44 23.07 -80.32
N ALA A 117 -20.01 21.92 -80.74
CA ALA A 117 -21.42 21.46 -80.91
C ALA A 117 -21.46 19.93 -81.25
N THR A 118 -22.56 19.21 -80.92
CA THR A 118 -22.98 17.86 -81.44
C THR A 118 -22.02 16.67 -81.17
N LYS A 119 -22.37 15.35 -81.17
CA LYS A 119 -23.57 14.47 -81.37
C LYS A 119 -23.25 13.10 -80.66
N ASP A 120 -24.01 11.98 -80.61
CA ASP A 120 -25.28 11.50 -81.20
C ASP A 120 -25.92 10.34 -80.35
N VAL A 121 -27.15 9.89 -80.67
CA VAL A 121 -27.96 8.78 -80.06
C VAL A 121 -28.87 8.20 -81.19
N PRO A 122 -29.16 6.87 -81.40
CA PRO A 122 -29.96 6.00 -80.48
C PRO A 122 -29.84 4.43 -80.59
N GLU A 123 -30.70 3.70 -79.82
CA GLU A 123 -31.51 2.46 -80.12
C GLU A 123 -30.88 1.17 -80.77
N GLU A 124 -31.38 -0.08 -80.60
CA GLU A 124 -32.30 -0.79 -79.66
C GLU A 124 -32.24 -2.34 -79.89
N ALA A 125 -32.67 -3.19 -78.93
CA ALA A 125 -33.08 -4.63 -79.03
C ALA A 125 -32.07 -5.71 -79.58
N GLU A 126 -32.19 -7.05 -79.39
CA GLU A 126 -32.87 -7.93 -78.41
C GLU A 126 -32.24 -9.38 -78.45
N GLU A 127 -32.35 -10.16 -77.35
CA GLU A 127 -32.29 -11.66 -77.25
C GLU A 127 -31.06 -12.49 -77.77
N PRO A 128 -30.93 -13.81 -77.46
CA PRO A 128 -31.17 -14.51 -76.18
C PRO A 128 -30.09 -15.54 -75.73
N GLN A 129 -30.14 -15.89 -74.43
CA GLN A 129 -29.77 -17.15 -73.73
C GLN A 129 -28.60 -18.07 -74.17
N ALA A 130 -27.73 -18.37 -73.19
CA ALA A 130 -27.14 -19.70 -72.94
C ALA A 130 -26.95 -19.92 -71.42
N VAL A 131 -26.82 -21.17 -70.95
CA VAL A 131 -26.99 -21.59 -69.54
C VAL A 131 -25.74 -22.30 -68.99
N VAL A 132 -25.48 -22.20 -67.67
CA VAL A 132 -25.20 -23.31 -66.71
C VAL A 132 -24.76 -22.75 -65.32
N GLU A 133 -25.62 -23.02 -64.32
CA GLU A 133 -25.42 -23.50 -62.92
C GLU A 133 -24.12 -23.16 -62.12
N GLU A 134 -24.13 -23.03 -60.79
CA GLU A 134 -25.16 -23.39 -59.78
C GLU A 134 -25.13 -22.43 -58.55
N GLU A 135 -26.29 -22.22 -57.91
CA GLU A 135 -26.47 -21.50 -56.63
C GLU A 135 -27.25 -22.38 -55.64
N ARG A 136 -27.05 -22.20 -54.31
CA ARG A 136 -28.19 -22.21 -53.37
C ARG A 136 -27.99 -21.67 -51.94
N SER A 137 -28.82 -20.68 -51.62
CA SER A 137 -29.65 -20.62 -50.39
C SER A 137 -31.13 -20.69 -50.84
N PRO A 138 -32.19 -20.91 -50.00
CA PRO A 138 -32.81 -19.76 -49.29
C PRO A 138 -33.81 -20.03 -48.10
N ALA A 139 -34.28 -18.93 -47.49
CA ALA A 139 -35.67 -18.57 -47.05
C ALA A 139 -36.51 -19.34 -45.98
N PRO A 140 -37.49 -18.65 -45.30
CA PRO A 140 -38.50 -19.19 -44.37
C PRO A 140 -40.00 -18.96 -44.75
N ALA A 141 -40.94 -19.54 -43.99
CA ALA A 141 -42.42 -19.32 -43.92
C ALA A 141 -43.01 -20.14 -42.73
N GLU A 142 -44.30 -20.15 -42.33
CA GLU A 142 -45.35 -19.17 -41.93
C GLU A 142 -46.51 -20.00 -41.25
N THR A 143 -47.76 -19.52 -41.05
CA THR A 143 -48.66 -19.96 -39.93
C THR A 143 -50.09 -20.52 -40.24
N SER A 144 -50.71 -21.27 -39.30
CA SER A 144 -52.19 -21.48 -39.16
C SER A 144 -52.65 -21.98 -37.75
N ALA A 145 -53.96 -21.96 -37.40
CA ALA A 145 -54.50 -22.22 -36.04
C ALA A 145 -55.86 -23.08 -35.95
N PRO A 146 -56.89 -22.88 -35.07
CA PRO A 146 -57.30 -23.89 -34.05
C PRO A 146 -58.81 -24.28 -33.91
N ALA A 147 -59.13 -25.27 -33.05
CA ALA A 147 -60.44 -25.61 -32.38
C ALA A 147 -60.19 -26.67 -31.26
N GLU A 148 -60.62 -26.58 -29.98
CA GLU A 148 -61.96 -26.80 -29.35
C GLU A 148 -62.48 -28.26 -29.42
N ALA A 149 -63.06 -28.93 -28.39
CA ALA A 149 -63.29 -28.73 -26.93
C ALA A 149 -63.58 -30.14 -26.27
N ALA A 150 -64.16 -30.44 -25.06
CA ALA A 150 -64.84 -29.73 -23.95
C ALA A 150 -64.99 -30.61 -22.65
N ASP A 151 -65.46 -30.01 -21.55
CA ASP A 151 -66.24 -30.53 -20.37
C ASP A 151 -65.65 -31.33 -19.15
N LEU A 152 -66.46 -31.38 -18.07
CA LEU A 152 -66.21 -31.54 -16.60
C LEU A 152 -66.43 -32.99 -16.02
N PRO A 153 -66.30 -33.34 -14.69
CA PRO A 153 -66.32 -32.50 -13.46
C PRO A 153 -65.41 -32.86 -12.25
N LEU A 154 -65.71 -32.20 -11.12
CA LEU A 154 -65.07 -32.13 -9.77
C LEU A 154 -64.78 -33.46 -9.03
N GLU A 155 -63.83 -33.41 -8.07
CA GLU A 155 -64.17 -33.56 -6.63
C GLU A 155 -63.15 -32.87 -5.67
N ALA A 156 -63.46 -32.83 -4.37
CA ALA A 156 -62.83 -32.00 -3.32
C ALA A 156 -61.50 -32.58 -2.75
N ILE A 157 -60.75 -31.88 -1.89
CA ILE A 157 -60.99 -31.68 -0.43
C ILE A 157 -60.42 -30.32 0.06
N SER A 158 -60.88 -29.84 1.22
CA SER A 158 -60.72 -28.47 1.75
C SER A 158 -59.55 -28.21 2.71
N ASP A 159 -59.24 -26.92 2.85
CA ASP A 159 -58.81 -26.16 4.05
C ASP A 159 -59.37 -26.67 5.42
N PRO A 160 -58.84 -26.26 6.62
CA PRO A 160 -58.22 -24.95 6.90
C PRO A 160 -56.98 -24.89 7.85
N PRO A 161 -56.35 -23.70 8.04
CA PRO A 161 -55.20 -23.49 8.91
C PRO A 161 -55.51 -22.98 10.35
N LEU A 162 -54.53 -23.14 11.24
CA LEU A 162 -54.45 -22.53 12.59
C LEU A 162 -52.97 -22.23 12.94
N ARG A 163 -52.62 -21.28 13.79
CA ARG A 163 -53.13 -19.91 14.04
C ARG A 163 -52.04 -19.16 14.83
N ILE A 164 -51.99 -17.82 14.76
CA ILE A 164 -51.15 -17.01 15.64
C ILE A 164 -51.75 -17.02 17.05
N ASP A 165 -50.91 -17.12 18.09
CA ASP A 165 -51.22 -16.50 19.39
C ASP A 165 -49.95 -16.15 20.18
N THR A 166 -49.98 -15.00 20.85
CA THR A 166 -49.05 -14.56 21.91
C THR A 166 -49.79 -13.50 22.71
N PRO A 167 -49.82 -13.56 24.06
CA PRO A 167 -49.16 -12.47 24.79
C PRO A 167 -48.65 -12.82 26.22
N ASN A 168 -48.05 -11.81 26.86
CA ASN A 168 -47.89 -11.57 28.31
C ASN A 168 -46.79 -12.28 29.13
N GLN A 169 -45.86 -11.45 29.63
CA GLN A 169 -45.40 -11.43 31.03
C GLN A 169 -46.29 -10.46 31.85
N PRO A 170 -46.04 -10.09 33.13
CA PRO A 170 -45.17 -10.68 34.18
C PRO A 170 -45.88 -10.94 35.54
N VAL A 171 -45.37 -11.86 36.38
CA VAL A 171 -45.63 -11.87 37.85
C VAL A 171 -44.43 -12.41 38.63
N ALA A 172 -44.11 -11.77 39.75
CA ALA A 172 -43.40 -12.30 40.93
C ALA A 172 -44.15 -11.78 42.19
N PRO A 173 -44.09 -12.44 43.37
CA PRO A 173 -42.92 -12.44 44.25
C PRO A 173 -42.56 -13.89 44.70
N THR A 174 -42.00 -14.29 45.87
CA THR A 174 -41.81 -13.68 47.21
C THR A 174 -40.71 -14.42 48.02
N GLU A 175 -40.35 -13.85 49.18
CA GLU A 175 -40.06 -14.46 50.50
C GLU A 175 -40.20 -16.00 50.67
N GLU A 176 -39.50 -16.68 51.60
CA GLU A 176 -38.28 -16.44 52.40
C GLU A 176 -38.02 -17.75 53.20
N ILE A 177 -36.80 -17.97 53.72
CA ILE A 177 -36.47 -18.60 55.03
C ILE A 177 -34.97 -18.95 55.07
N GLU A 178 -34.28 -18.35 56.04
CA GLU A 178 -32.96 -18.71 56.57
C GLU A 178 -33.16 -19.05 58.08
N PRO A 179 -32.14 -19.48 58.84
CA PRO A 179 -30.89 -20.16 58.48
C PRO A 179 -30.71 -21.46 59.30
N LEU A 180 -29.53 -22.09 59.26
CA LEU A 180 -28.99 -22.79 60.44
C LEU A 180 -27.45 -22.91 60.39
N SER A 181 -26.80 -22.66 61.53
CA SER A 181 -25.35 -22.75 61.71
C SER A 181 -24.89 -24.16 62.08
N ASN A 182 -23.62 -24.48 61.83
CA ASN A 182 -22.64 -24.86 62.88
C ASN A 182 -21.27 -25.25 62.31
N THR A 183 -20.21 -24.69 62.88
CA THR A 183 -18.89 -25.34 63.03
C THR A 183 -18.88 -26.17 64.32
N PRO A 184 -18.04 -27.22 64.44
CA PRO A 184 -16.92 -27.12 65.38
C PRO A 184 -15.63 -27.80 64.88
N GLU A 185 -14.72 -28.11 65.81
CA GLU A 185 -13.28 -28.36 65.62
C GLU A 185 -12.89 -29.84 65.37
N ALA A 186 -11.58 -30.08 65.24
CA ALA A 186 -10.93 -31.34 64.84
C ALA A 186 -10.64 -32.32 65.99
N SER A 187 -10.48 -33.61 65.65
CA SER A 187 -9.49 -34.50 66.30
C SER A 187 -9.24 -35.81 65.50
N GLU A 188 -8.05 -36.39 65.72
CA GLU A 188 -7.50 -37.65 65.16
C GLU A 188 -8.01 -38.93 65.90
N PRO A 189 -7.72 -40.22 65.51
CA PRO A 189 -6.35 -40.76 65.34
C PRO A 189 -6.12 -41.92 64.31
N SER A 190 -4.86 -42.39 64.24
CA SER A 190 -4.29 -43.47 63.39
C SER A 190 -4.31 -44.88 64.07
N PRO A 191 -3.84 -45.98 63.42
CA PRO A 191 -2.41 -46.36 63.55
C PRO A 191 -1.72 -46.93 62.27
N ALA A 192 -0.38 -47.06 62.33
CA ALA A 192 0.54 -47.47 61.22
C ALA A 192 1.11 -48.91 61.34
N PRO A 193 2.05 -49.34 60.45
CA PRO A 193 3.50 -49.26 60.79
C PRO A 193 4.47 -48.83 59.63
N VAL A 194 5.46 -47.93 59.84
CA VAL A 194 6.94 -48.12 60.09
C VAL A 194 7.67 -49.02 59.04
N LEU A 195 8.79 -48.64 58.35
CA LEU A 195 10.14 -48.20 58.81
C LEU A 195 10.97 -47.34 57.81
N GLU A 196 12.15 -46.86 58.27
CA GLU A 196 13.07 -45.80 57.75
C GLU A 196 14.07 -46.28 56.62
N SER A 197 15.03 -45.54 56.03
CA SER A 197 15.83 -44.34 56.42
C SER A 197 16.53 -43.59 55.23
N GLU A 198 17.41 -42.61 55.57
CA GLU A 198 18.16 -41.54 54.82
C GLU A 198 18.93 -41.93 53.51
N VAL A 199 19.55 -41.05 52.68
CA VAL A 199 20.64 -40.02 52.88
C VAL A 199 20.66 -38.94 51.76
N ALA A 200 21.39 -37.82 51.95
CA ALA A 200 21.45 -36.63 51.08
C ALA A 200 22.76 -36.48 50.21
N PRO A 201 23.35 -35.29 49.88
CA PRO A 201 23.62 -34.92 48.47
C PRO A 201 25.09 -34.56 48.11
N VAL A 202 25.39 -34.21 46.84
CA VAL A 202 26.38 -33.19 46.36
C VAL A 202 26.35 -33.06 44.82
N ALA A 203 26.88 -31.97 44.26
CA ALA A 203 26.87 -31.62 42.82
C ALA A 203 28.19 -31.95 42.08
N VAL A 204 28.17 -31.89 40.74
CA VAL A 204 29.36 -31.89 39.86
C VAL A 204 29.19 -30.85 38.73
N ASP A 205 30.32 -30.34 38.24
CA ASP A 205 30.50 -29.32 37.19
C ASP A 205 30.90 -29.97 35.84
N GLU A 206 30.80 -29.28 34.70
CA GLU A 206 31.34 -29.76 33.41
C GLU A 206 32.05 -28.65 32.62
N SER A 207 33.31 -28.90 32.25
CA SER A 207 34.15 -27.92 31.55
C SER A 207 35.18 -28.51 30.56
N ILE A 208 35.06 -28.10 29.29
CA ILE A 208 36.14 -27.57 28.44
C ILE A 208 37.22 -28.54 27.81
N SER A 209 37.45 -28.31 26.50
CA SER A 209 38.65 -28.50 25.65
C SER A 209 39.18 -29.87 25.18
N GLU A 210 39.23 -30.01 23.84
CA GLU A 210 40.40 -30.24 22.94
C GLU A 210 41.50 -31.30 23.22
N VAL A 211 42.06 -31.84 22.10
CA VAL A 211 43.46 -32.30 21.80
C VAL A 211 43.36 -33.43 20.73
N SER A 212 43.68 -33.24 19.45
CA SER A 212 44.98 -33.05 18.74
C SER A 212 45.53 -34.35 18.10
N VAL A 213 46.33 -34.20 17.03
CA VAL A 213 46.70 -35.26 16.05
C VAL A 213 48.14 -35.75 16.24
N GLN A 214 48.45 -37.01 15.87
CA GLN A 214 49.82 -37.44 15.50
C GLN A 214 49.85 -38.58 14.45
N LEU A 215 51.02 -38.81 13.85
CA LEU A 215 51.31 -39.62 12.65
C LEU A 215 52.58 -40.48 12.83
N GLN A 216 52.66 -41.66 12.17
CA GLN A 216 53.85 -42.48 11.80
C GLN A 216 53.40 -43.93 11.45
N ASP A 217 54.11 -44.79 10.71
CA ASP A 217 54.93 -44.62 9.48
C ASP A 217 55.13 -46.01 8.78
N VAL A 218 55.74 -46.07 7.58
CA VAL A 218 55.78 -47.28 6.68
C VAL A 218 56.97 -48.25 6.97
N PRO A 219 56.97 -49.54 6.50
CA PRO A 219 57.62 -49.85 5.18
C PRO A 219 57.16 -51.10 4.35
N VAL A 220 57.02 -50.91 3.04
CA VAL A 220 57.57 -51.68 1.86
C VAL A 220 57.61 -53.24 1.80
N VAL A 221 57.10 -53.83 0.68
CA VAL A 221 57.77 -54.77 -0.29
C VAL A 221 56.81 -55.13 -1.46
N GLU A 222 57.34 -55.60 -2.59
CA GLU A 222 56.73 -55.62 -3.95
C GLU A 222 56.07 -56.96 -4.40
N SER A 223 55.22 -56.91 -5.44
CA SER A 223 55.09 -57.93 -6.52
C SER A 223 54.12 -57.47 -7.63
N GLU A 224 54.06 -58.19 -8.76
CA GLU A 224 53.73 -57.62 -10.08
C GLU A 224 52.34 -57.95 -10.70
N HIS A 225 51.95 -57.11 -11.66
CA HIS A 225 51.12 -57.40 -12.87
C HIS A 225 49.66 -57.90 -12.72
N SER A 226 48.70 -57.06 -13.13
CA SER A 226 47.68 -57.45 -14.13
C SER A 226 47.04 -56.23 -14.83
N ALA A 227 46.28 -56.49 -15.90
CA ALA A 227 45.80 -55.54 -16.89
C ALA A 227 44.94 -54.37 -16.37
N ALA A 228 45.05 -53.22 -17.05
CA ALA A 228 44.28 -52.02 -16.75
C ALA A 228 42.81 -52.13 -17.21
N VAL A 229 41.90 -51.65 -16.38
CA VAL A 229 40.56 -51.18 -16.77
C VAL A 229 40.47 -49.72 -16.35
N VAL A 230 40.26 -48.82 -17.31
CA VAL A 230 40.07 -47.39 -17.01
C VAL A 230 38.68 -47.20 -16.42
N GLN A 231 38.59 -47.12 -15.10
CA GLN A 231 37.40 -46.56 -14.46
C GLN A 231 37.43 -45.05 -14.67
N GLU A 232 36.47 -44.58 -15.48
CA GLU A 232 36.21 -43.16 -15.68
C GLU A 232 35.76 -42.58 -14.33
N THR A 233 36.65 -41.81 -13.70
CA THR A 233 36.38 -41.20 -12.40
C THR A 233 35.32 -40.13 -12.58
N ALA A 234 34.10 -40.43 -12.13
CA ALA A 234 32.98 -39.51 -12.15
C ALA A 234 33.36 -38.25 -11.36
N VAL A 235 33.66 -37.17 -12.09
CA VAL A 235 33.85 -35.85 -11.52
C VAL A 235 32.52 -35.44 -10.90
N GLU A 236 32.48 -35.31 -9.57
CA GLU A 236 31.30 -34.78 -8.89
C GLU A 236 30.94 -33.43 -9.54
N PRO A 237 29.71 -33.25 -10.04
CA PRO A 237 29.35 -32.05 -10.76
C PRO A 237 29.45 -30.86 -9.81
N THR A 238 30.49 -30.05 -10.00
CA THR A 238 30.65 -28.78 -9.30
C THR A 238 29.34 -28.01 -9.46
N PRO A 239 28.69 -27.58 -8.35
CA PRO A 239 27.33 -27.04 -8.43
C PRO A 239 27.31 -25.85 -9.38
N VAL A 240 26.65 -26.03 -10.53
CA VAL A 240 26.59 -25.03 -11.59
C VAL A 240 25.81 -23.84 -11.04
N VAL A 241 26.53 -22.84 -10.55
CA VAL A 241 25.94 -21.60 -10.05
C VAL A 241 25.14 -21.00 -11.21
N PRO A 242 23.80 -20.85 -11.08
CA PRO A 242 22.97 -20.41 -12.18
C PRO A 242 23.40 -19.01 -12.60
N VAL A 243 23.84 -18.87 -13.86
CA VAL A 243 24.42 -17.64 -14.39
C VAL A 243 23.31 -16.59 -14.49
N LEU A 244 23.31 -15.66 -13.53
CA LEU A 244 22.36 -14.56 -13.46
C LEU A 244 22.56 -13.60 -14.66
N PRO A 245 21.49 -12.94 -15.14
CA PRO A 245 21.58 -12.03 -16.26
C PRO A 245 22.39 -10.76 -15.91
N GLU A 246 23.55 -10.58 -16.55
CA GLU A 246 24.45 -9.43 -16.36
C GLU A 246 23.82 -8.08 -16.79
N HIS A 247 22.78 -8.13 -17.64
CA HIS A 247 22.03 -6.97 -18.13
C HIS A 247 20.52 -7.26 -18.16
N ALA A 248 19.71 -6.26 -17.80
CA ALA A 248 18.26 -6.27 -17.94
C ALA A 248 17.75 -4.93 -18.53
N PRO A 249 17.15 -4.92 -19.74
CA PRO A 249 16.65 -3.69 -20.35
C PRO A 249 15.64 -2.91 -19.47
N TYR A 250 14.79 -3.64 -18.75
CA TYR A 250 13.90 -3.09 -17.74
C TYR A 250 14.12 -3.80 -16.39
N LEU A 251 14.73 -3.11 -15.43
CA LEU A 251 15.02 -3.62 -14.09
C LEU A 251 14.05 -3.03 -13.05
N LEU A 252 13.27 -3.86 -12.37
CA LEU A 252 12.30 -3.45 -11.36
C LEU A 252 12.72 -3.96 -9.97
N ILE A 253 12.96 -3.04 -9.03
CA ILE A 253 13.51 -3.35 -7.71
C ILE A 253 12.38 -3.38 -6.66
N GLY A 254 12.15 -4.55 -6.07
CA GLY A 254 11.06 -4.88 -5.15
C GLY A 254 9.94 -5.66 -5.86
N GLY A 255 9.48 -6.76 -5.27
CA GLY A 255 8.47 -7.66 -5.87
C GLY A 255 6.99 -7.23 -5.69
N GLY A 256 6.72 -5.99 -5.28
CA GLY A 256 5.38 -5.54 -4.90
C GLY A 256 4.45 -5.17 -6.07
N THR A 257 3.22 -4.77 -5.70
CA THR A 257 2.15 -4.29 -6.60
C THR A 257 2.63 -3.33 -7.70
N ALA A 258 3.49 -2.37 -7.36
CA ALA A 258 3.97 -1.37 -8.32
C ALA A 258 4.89 -1.98 -9.40
N SER A 259 5.78 -2.91 -9.05
CA SER A 259 6.59 -3.64 -10.03
C SER A 259 5.75 -4.55 -10.91
N PHE A 260 4.75 -5.23 -10.36
CA PHE A 260 3.84 -6.05 -11.17
C PHE A 260 3.06 -5.19 -12.19
N ALA A 261 2.49 -4.06 -11.73
CA ALA A 261 1.79 -3.12 -12.60
C ALA A 261 2.70 -2.50 -13.67
N ALA A 262 3.95 -2.20 -13.33
CA ALA A 262 4.96 -1.73 -14.27
C ALA A 262 5.35 -2.80 -15.30
N ALA A 263 5.65 -4.03 -14.87
CA ALA A 263 6.01 -5.14 -15.76
C ALA A 263 4.89 -5.44 -16.77
N ARG A 264 3.64 -5.51 -16.29
CA ARG A 264 2.44 -5.64 -17.14
C ARG A 264 2.33 -4.48 -18.13
N SER A 265 2.56 -3.24 -17.69
CA SER A 265 2.47 -2.06 -18.55
C SER A 265 3.55 -2.03 -19.64
N ILE A 266 4.80 -2.37 -19.28
CA ILE A 266 5.93 -2.48 -20.19
C ILE A 266 5.62 -3.54 -21.25
N ARG A 267 5.25 -4.77 -20.85
CA ARG A 267 4.91 -5.87 -21.77
C ARG A 267 3.68 -5.58 -22.65
N ALA A 268 2.74 -4.77 -22.19
CA ALA A 268 1.57 -4.36 -22.98
C ALA A 268 1.89 -3.27 -24.03
N ARG A 269 3.02 -2.56 -23.90
CA ARG A 269 3.45 -1.49 -24.83
C ARG A 269 4.65 -1.90 -25.68
N ASP A 270 5.47 -2.82 -25.18
CA ASP A 270 6.56 -3.50 -25.88
C ASP A 270 6.40 -5.02 -25.68
N PRO A 271 5.72 -5.72 -26.61
CA PRO A 271 5.50 -7.17 -26.53
C PRO A 271 6.77 -8.04 -26.61
N ARG A 272 7.96 -7.44 -26.80
CA ARG A 272 9.26 -8.14 -26.78
C ARG A 272 10.14 -7.72 -25.60
N ALA A 273 9.68 -6.83 -24.72
CA ALA A 273 10.44 -6.37 -23.57
C ALA A 273 10.92 -7.52 -22.68
N ARG A 274 12.18 -7.44 -22.25
CA ARG A 274 12.80 -8.32 -21.25
C ARG A 274 12.80 -7.57 -19.92
N VAL A 275 11.96 -8.02 -18.99
CA VAL A 275 11.75 -7.37 -17.68
C VAL A 275 12.25 -8.27 -16.56
N LEU A 276 13.13 -7.75 -15.71
CA LEU A 276 13.63 -8.45 -14.53
C LEU A 276 13.09 -7.79 -13.27
N ILE A 277 12.34 -8.53 -12.46
CA ILE A 277 11.95 -8.14 -11.10
C ILE A 277 12.94 -8.77 -10.13
N ILE A 278 13.48 -7.98 -9.19
CA ILE A 278 14.35 -8.47 -8.12
C ILE A 278 13.69 -8.18 -6.76
N THR A 279 13.56 -9.18 -5.90
CA THR A 279 12.83 -9.06 -4.62
C THR A 279 13.53 -9.80 -3.47
N ASP A 280 13.53 -9.19 -2.29
CA ASP A 280 14.08 -9.77 -1.04
C ASP A 280 13.14 -10.80 -0.41
N GLU A 281 11.87 -10.80 -0.80
CA GLU A 281 10.87 -11.82 -0.43
C GLU A 281 11.10 -13.13 -1.21
N GLN A 282 10.75 -14.27 -0.60
CA GLN A 282 10.84 -15.57 -1.28
C GLN A 282 9.66 -15.80 -2.23
N ASP A 283 8.52 -15.14 -1.98
CA ASP A 283 7.30 -15.25 -2.76
C ASP A 283 7.35 -14.45 -4.08
N LEU A 284 6.62 -14.94 -5.09
CA LEU A 284 6.34 -14.22 -6.34
C LEU A 284 5.38 -13.03 -6.09
N PRO A 285 5.32 -12.00 -6.96
CA PRO A 285 4.50 -10.81 -6.76
C PRO A 285 3.03 -11.08 -6.39
N TYR A 286 2.61 -10.51 -5.25
CA TYR A 286 1.31 -10.73 -4.62
C TYR A 286 0.67 -9.44 -4.07
N MET A 287 -0.65 -9.46 -3.88
CA MET A 287 -1.43 -8.34 -3.33
C MET A 287 -1.51 -8.40 -1.80
N ARG A 288 -1.18 -7.30 -1.12
CA ARG A 288 -1.16 -7.26 0.36
C ARG A 288 -2.53 -7.12 1.07
N PRO A 289 -3.60 -6.50 0.51
CA PRO A 289 -4.84 -6.28 1.26
C PRO A 289 -5.51 -7.51 1.91
N PRO A 290 -5.49 -8.72 1.32
CA PRO A 290 -6.10 -9.92 1.92
C PRO A 290 -5.38 -10.42 3.19
N LEU A 291 -4.11 -10.06 3.41
CA LEU A 291 -3.31 -10.51 4.55
C LEU A 291 -3.91 -10.10 5.91
N SER A 292 -4.69 -9.02 5.96
CA SER A 292 -5.39 -8.55 7.16
C SER A 292 -6.92 -8.72 7.08
N LYS A 293 -7.41 -9.38 6.03
CA LYS A 293 -8.83 -9.49 5.67
C LYS A 293 -9.21 -10.93 5.35
N GLU A 294 -9.57 -11.24 4.10
CA GLU A 294 -10.27 -12.47 3.72
C GLU A 294 -9.54 -13.76 4.09
N LEU A 295 -8.20 -13.76 4.15
CA LEU A 295 -7.41 -14.92 4.57
C LEU A 295 -7.71 -15.37 6.02
N TRP A 296 -8.13 -14.46 6.90
CA TRP A 296 -8.55 -14.77 8.29
C TRP A 296 -10.00 -15.22 8.41
N PHE A 297 -10.81 -14.97 7.37
CA PHE A 297 -12.23 -15.32 7.32
C PHE A 297 -12.46 -16.69 6.64
N SER A 298 -11.40 -17.50 6.54
CA SER A 298 -11.44 -18.88 6.11
C SER A 298 -11.50 -19.83 7.32
N ASP A 299 -12.20 -20.95 7.12
CA ASP A 299 -12.24 -22.09 8.03
C ASP A 299 -11.48 -23.31 7.44
N ASP A 300 -10.99 -23.19 6.20
CA ASP A 300 -10.09 -24.15 5.57
C ASP A 300 -8.65 -23.98 6.12
N PRO A 301 -8.05 -24.98 6.77
CA PRO A 301 -6.69 -24.88 7.30
C PRO A 301 -5.63 -24.75 6.18
N ALA A 302 -5.89 -25.23 4.97
CA ALA A 302 -4.96 -25.15 3.84
C ALA A 302 -4.85 -23.73 3.24
N VAL A 303 -5.60 -22.75 3.76
CA VAL A 303 -5.49 -21.32 3.41
C VAL A 303 -4.07 -20.77 3.61
N THR A 304 -3.35 -21.27 4.62
CA THR A 304 -1.99 -20.81 4.98
C THR A 304 -0.91 -21.32 4.03
N GLU A 305 -1.14 -22.46 3.38
CA GLU A 305 -0.26 -23.09 2.40
C GLU A 305 -0.58 -22.60 0.98
N THR A 306 -1.86 -22.64 0.60
CA THR A 306 -2.32 -22.31 -0.76
C THR A 306 -2.38 -20.81 -1.05
N LEU A 307 -2.59 -19.99 -0.01
CA LEU A 307 -2.83 -18.54 -0.10
C LEU A 307 -3.93 -18.18 -1.12
N ARG A 308 -4.95 -19.05 -1.21
CA ARG A 308 -6.21 -18.83 -1.92
C ARG A 308 -7.26 -18.44 -0.90
N PHE A 309 -7.89 -17.29 -1.08
CA PHE A 309 -8.92 -16.77 -0.18
C PHE A 309 -10.27 -16.72 -0.89
N LYS A 310 -11.35 -16.93 -0.13
CA LYS A 310 -12.71 -16.66 -0.61
C LYS A 310 -13.01 -15.18 -0.36
N GLN A 311 -13.34 -14.44 -1.41
CA GLN A 311 -13.83 -13.07 -1.30
C GLN A 311 -15.18 -13.06 -0.57
N TRP A 312 -15.67 -11.89 -0.14
CA TRP A 312 -16.95 -11.79 0.60
C TRP A 312 -18.18 -12.36 -0.15
N ASN A 313 -18.11 -12.49 -1.48
CA ASN A 313 -19.10 -13.13 -2.35
C ASN A 313 -18.91 -14.66 -2.52
N GLY A 314 -18.02 -15.28 -1.74
CA GLY A 314 -17.68 -16.71 -1.78
C GLY A 314 -16.71 -17.14 -2.88
N LYS A 315 -16.41 -16.30 -3.89
CA LYS A 315 -15.52 -16.66 -5.00
C LYS A 315 -14.05 -16.66 -4.58
N GLU A 316 -13.34 -17.74 -4.89
CA GLU A 316 -11.90 -17.83 -4.67
C GLU A 316 -11.10 -16.83 -5.52
N ARG A 317 -10.04 -16.29 -4.92
CA ARG A 317 -8.99 -15.51 -5.57
C ARG A 317 -7.63 -15.92 -4.96
N SER A 318 -6.57 -15.95 -5.77
CA SER A 318 -5.21 -16.13 -5.24
C SER A 318 -4.64 -14.80 -4.79
N ILE A 319 -3.78 -14.81 -3.77
CA ILE A 319 -3.01 -13.62 -3.38
C ILE A 319 -2.01 -13.19 -4.48
N TYR A 320 -1.53 -14.13 -5.29
CA TYR A 320 -0.58 -13.87 -6.38
C TYR A 320 -1.25 -13.16 -7.56
N PHE A 321 -0.55 -12.21 -8.19
CA PHE A 321 -1.12 -11.44 -9.30
C PHE A 321 -1.30 -12.24 -10.61
N GLN A 322 -0.51 -13.30 -10.81
CA GLN A 322 -0.61 -14.22 -11.95
C GLN A 322 -0.03 -15.61 -11.58
N PRO A 323 -0.34 -16.68 -12.33
CA PRO A 323 0.24 -18.00 -12.10
C PRO A 323 1.79 -18.00 -12.23
N PRO A 324 2.52 -18.86 -11.49
CA PRO A 324 3.98 -18.97 -11.60
C PRO A 324 4.47 -19.24 -13.04
N SER A 325 3.74 -20.04 -13.81
CA SER A 325 4.05 -20.39 -15.20
C SER A 325 3.93 -19.24 -16.21
N PHE A 326 3.50 -18.05 -15.79
CA PHE A 326 3.47 -16.84 -16.62
C PHE A 326 4.78 -16.02 -16.50
N TYR A 327 5.71 -16.44 -15.63
CA TYR A 327 7.05 -15.88 -15.52
C TYR A 327 8.07 -16.75 -16.27
N VAL A 328 9.11 -16.11 -16.81
CA VAL A 328 10.27 -16.76 -17.42
C VAL A 328 11.35 -16.96 -16.36
N ASP A 329 12.17 -18.00 -16.48
CA ASP A 329 13.34 -18.18 -15.62
C ASP A 329 14.35 -17.01 -15.80
N PRO A 330 14.93 -16.44 -14.73
CA PRO A 330 15.93 -15.36 -14.84
C PRO A 330 17.13 -15.66 -15.75
N VAL A 331 17.57 -16.92 -15.84
CA VAL A 331 18.70 -17.37 -16.70
C VAL A 331 18.30 -17.40 -18.19
N GLU A 332 17.02 -17.65 -18.48
CA GLU A 332 16.48 -17.72 -19.85
C GLU A 332 15.90 -16.38 -20.34
N LEU A 333 15.74 -15.39 -19.45
CA LEU A 333 15.17 -14.07 -19.78
C LEU A 333 15.88 -13.37 -20.95
N THR A 334 17.18 -13.61 -21.15
CA THR A 334 17.97 -13.05 -22.27
C THR A 334 17.78 -13.83 -23.58
N LYS A 335 17.42 -15.12 -23.51
CA LYS A 335 17.41 -16.06 -24.64
C LYS A 335 16.02 -16.25 -25.25
N VAL A 336 14.95 -16.22 -24.45
CA VAL A 336 13.57 -16.44 -24.92
C VAL A 336 13.21 -15.46 -26.07
N GLU A 337 12.73 -15.99 -27.19
CA GLU A 337 12.49 -15.25 -28.44
C GLU A 337 11.67 -13.97 -28.22
N ASN A 338 10.50 -14.09 -27.59
CA ASN A 338 9.53 -13.00 -27.43
C ASN A 338 9.72 -12.19 -26.13
N GLY A 339 10.88 -12.33 -25.46
CA GLY A 339 11.13 -11.75 -24.15
C GLY A 339 10.18 -12.30 -23.07
N GLY A 340 9.98 -11.53 -21.99
CA GLY A 340 9.10 -11.93 -20.89
C GLY A 340 9.32 -11.12 -19.62
N VAL A 341 8.76 -11.62 -18.52
CA VAL A 341 9.01 -11.13 -17.16
C VAL A 341 9.61 -12.26 -16.34
N ALA A 342 10.78 -12.05 -15.75
CA ALA A 342 11.37 -12.96 -14.78
C ALA A 342 11.37 -12.35 -13.38
N VAL A 343 11.42 -13.20 -12.34
CA VAL A 343 11.51 -12.78 -10.94
C VAL A 343 12.67 -13.49 -10.26
N MET A 344 13.59 -12.72 -9.69
CA MET A 344 14.62 -13.21 -8.77
C MET A 344 14.14 -12.98 -7.34
N THR A 345 13.66 -14.04 -6.69
CA THR A 345 13.23 -14.05 -5.28
C THR A 345 14.42 -14.28 -4.34
N GLY A 346 14.29 -13.89 -3.08
CA GLY A 346 15.34 -14.04 -2.07
C GLY A 346 16.63 -13.23 -2.33
N LYS A 347 16.59 -12.22 -3.22
CA LYS A 347 17.74 -11.41 -3.62
C LYS A 347 17.49 -9.94 -3.31
N LYS A 348 18.19 -9.38 -2.32
CA LYS A 348 18.14 -7.94 -2.02
C LYS A 348 19.16 -7.16 -2.88
N VAL A 349 18.72 -6.09 -3.54
CA VAL A 349 19.62 -5.06 -4.07
C VAL A 349 20.17 -4.25 -2.90
N VAL A 350 21.50 -4.12 -2.80
CA VAL A 350 22.18 -3.45 -1.67
C VAL A 350 23.00 -2.22 -2.09
N HIS A 351 23.16 -1.99 -3.38
CA HIS A 351 23.86 -0.82 -3.92
C HIS A 351 23.36 -0.49 -5.32
N MET A 352 23.27 0.80 -5.65
CA MET A 352 22.91 1.30 -6.97
C MET A 352 23.95 2.34 -7.43
N ASP A 353 24.63 2.06 -8.54
CA ASP A 353 25.41 3.03 -9.31
C ASP A 353 24.53 3.62 -10.41
N VAL A 354 24.17 4.88 -10.23
CA VAL A 354 23.34 5.67 -11.16
C VAL A 354 24.13 6.18 -12.37
N ARG A 355 25.47 6.22 -12.30
CA ARG A 355 26.32 6.67 -13.41
C ARG A 355 26.74 5.50 -14.31
N GLY A 356 27.04 4.35 -13.71
CA GLY A 356 27.33 3.11 -14.42
C GLY A 356 26.08 2.32 -14.84
N ASN A 357 24.87 2.82 -14.56
CA ASN A 357 23.60 2.13 -14.79
C ASN A 357 23.61 0.68 -14.27
N LYS A 358 24.03 0.49 -13.01
CA LYS A 358 24.30 -0.84 -12.44
C LYS A 358 23.76 -0.96 -11.01
N VAL A 359 23.31 -2.14 -10.64
CA VAL A 359 23.01 -2.52 -9.25
C VAL A 359 23.92 -3.64 -8.79
N ARG A 360 24.11 -3.76 -7.47
CA ARG A 360 24.76 -4.92 -6.84
C ARG A 360 23.83 -5.56 -5.82
N LEU A 361 23.80 -6.89 -5.84
CA LEU A 361 22.98 -7.73 -4.97
C LEU A 361 23.72 -8.10 -3.67
N CYS A 362 22.98 -8.63 -2.70
CA CYS A 362 23.49 -9.04 -1.40
C CYS A 362 24.53 -10.17 -1.43
N ASP A 363 24.59 -10.95 -2.51
CA ASP A 363 25.61 -11.98 -2.78
C ASP A 363 26.84 -11.46 -3.54
N GLY A 364 26.86 -10.16 -3.88
CA GLY A 364 27.93 -9.53 -4.64
C GLY A 364 27.73 -9.49 -6.16
N SER A 365 26.72 -10.21 -6.70
CA SER A 365 26.41 -10.20 -8.13
C SER A 365 26.03 -8.79 -8.60
N GLU A 366 26.45 -8.41 -9.81
CA GLU A 366 26.14 -7.11 -10.41
C GLU A 366 25.27 -7.25 -11.65
N ILE A 367 24.30 -6.35 -11.82
CA ILE A 367 23.35 -6.35 -12.94
C ILE A 367 23.24 -4.93 -13.50
N THR A 368 23.50 -4.78 -14.79
CA THR A 368 23.35 -3.52 -15.54
C THR A 368 21.93 -3.35 -16.07
N TYR A 369 21.50 -2.12 -16.33
CA TYR A 369 20.14 -1.83 -16.80
C TYR A 369 20.09 -0.67 -17.80
N ASP A 370 19.12 -0.68 -18.72
CA ASP A 370 18.85 0.51 -19.53
C ASP A 370 17.93 1.46 -18.76
N LYS A 371 16.86 0.92 -18.15
CA LYS A 371 15.85 1.65 -17.39
C LYS A 371 15.51 0.92 -16.09
N CYS A 372 15.46 1.66 -14.98
CA CYS A 372 15.19 1.12 -13.65
C CYS A 372 13.89 1.69 -13.04
N LEU A 373 13.16 0.85 -12.31
CA LEU A 373 12.09 1.26 -11.38
C LEU A 373 12.48 0.88 -9.96
N ILE A 374 12.41 1.85 -9.05
CA ILE A 374 12.47 1.61 -7.61
C ILE A 374 11.03 1.47 -7.09
N ALA A 375 10.68 0.27 -6.64
CA ALA A 375 9.38 -0.08 -6.08
C ALA A 375 9.55 -0.86 -4.77
N THR A 376 10.57 -0.48 -3.99
CA THR A 376 11.00 -1.07 -2.72
C THR A 376 9.97 -0.98 -1.59
N GLY A 377 8.87 -0.24 -1.81
CA GLY A 377 7.78 -0.08 -0.86
C GLY A 377 8.23 0.58 0.44
N GLY A 378 8.03 -0.12 1.56
CA GLY A 378 8.38 0.37 2.88
C GLY A 378 8.45 -0.73 3.93
N ILE A 379 9.13 -0.39 5.02
CA ILE A 379 9.44 -1.21 6.18
C ILE A 379 8.50 -0.80 7.32
N PRO A 380 7.87 -1.73 8.05
CA PRO A 380 7.06 -1.41 9.22
C PRO A 380 7.85 -0.62 10.28
N ARG A 381 7.21 0.38 10.87
CA ARG A 381 7.75 1.09 12.03
C ARG A 381 7.76 0.17 13.24
N ASN A 382 8.95 -0.11 13.77
CA ASN A 382 9.08 -0.65 15.12
C ASN A 382 8.95 0.49 16.16
N MET A 383 8.71 0.14 17.41
CA MET A 383 8.69 1.09 18.52
C MET A 383 9.99 1.02 19.31
N GLN A 384 10.63 2.16 19.57
CA GLN A 384 11.87 2.25 20.35
C GLN A 384 11.81 1.64 21.76
N VAL A 385 10.60 1.45 22.29
CA VAL A 385 10.38 0.75 23.57
C VAL A 385 10.50 -0.77 23.42
N ILE A 386 10.09 -1.35 22.29
CA ILE A 386 10.28 -2.78 21.99
C ILE A 386 11.74 -3.05 21.60
N GLU A 387 12.35 -2.20 20.76
CA GLU A 387 13.77 -2.29 20.37
C GLU A 387 14.73 -2.32 21.57
N ARG A 388 14.34 -1.69 22.69
CA ARG A 388 15.12 -1.63 23.93
C ARG A 388 14.72 -2.70 24.97
N ALA A 389 13.68 -3.49 24.71
CA ALA A 389 13.16 -4.50 25.62
C ALA A 389 13.90 -5.85 25.57
N GLY A 390 14.85 -5.99 24.64
CA GLY A 390 15.68 -7.19 24.48
C GLY A 390 15.10 -8.22 23.51
N GLU A 391 15.85 -9.32 23.33
CA GLU A 391 15.53 -10.33 22.31
C GLU A 391 14.20 -11.04 22.56
N GLU A 392 13.87 -11.42 23.80
CA GLU A 392 12.67 -12.21 24.09
C GLU A 392 11.37 -11.45 23.82
N VAL A 393 11.38 -10.12 23.95
CA VAL A 393 10.25 -9.28 23.54
C VAL A 393 10.23 -9.10 22.02
N THR A 394 11.40 -8.98 21.38
CA THR A 394 11.52 -8.89 19.91
C THR A 394 11.02 -10.17 19.23
N LYS A 395 11.41 -11.36 19.72
CA LYS A 395 10.94 -12.68 19.27
C LYS A 395 9.42 -12.85 19.44
N ARG A 396 8.81 -12.10 20.37
CA ARG A 396 7.38 -12.07 20.68
C ARG A 396 6.68 -10.82 20.13
N THR A 397 7.22 -10.22 19.07
CA THR A 397 6.61 -9.07 18.38
C THR A 397 6.56 -9.30 16.87
N THR A 398 5.36 -9.32 16.27
CA THR A 398 5.17 -9.31 14.82
C THR A 398 5.02 -7.88 14.29
N LEU A 399 5.72 -7.55 13.19
CA LEU A 399 5.62 -6.28 12.48
C LEU A 399 4.89 -6.48 11.14
N PHE A 400 3.56 -6.58 11.20
CA PHE A 400 2.75 -7.24 10.17
C PHE A 400 2.80 -6.59 8.77
N ARG A 401 3.34 -7.30 7.75
CA ARG A 401 3.48 -6.76 6.39
C ARG A 401 3.52 -7.78 5.23
N LYS A 402 4.07 -8.97 5.45
CA LYS A 402 4.39 -10.00 4.43
C LYS A 402 3.57 -11.28 4.64
N ILE A 403 3.64 -12.20 3.67
CA ILE A 403 3.04 -13.55 3.75
C ILE A 403 3.53 -14.31 5.00
N ASP A 404 4.80 -14.18 5.37
CA ASP A 404 5.36 -14.83 6.56
C ASP A 404 4.81 -14.26 7.87
N ASP A 405 4.47 -12.96 7.92
CA ASP A 405 3.80 -12.36 9.09
C ASP A 405 2.38 -12.91 9.25
N PHE A 406 1.67 -13.15 8.14
CA PHE A 406 0.39 -13.85 8.15
C PHE A 406 0.54 -15.29 8.65
N LYS A 407 1.38 -16.11 8.00
CA LYS A 407 1.60 -17.52 8.38
C LYS A 407 2.03 -17.68 9.85
N SER A 408 2.91 -16.80 10.34
CA SER A 408 3.38 -16.84 11.73
C SER A 408 2.31 -16.36 12.71
N LEU A 409 1.62 -15.24 12.45
CA LEU A 409 0.57 -14.74 13.36
C LEU A 409 -0.65 -15.66 13.40
N GLU A 410 -1.01 -16.30 12.29
CA GLU A 410 -2.10 -17.28 12.22
C GLU A 410 -1.79 -18.48 13.12
N LYS A 411 -0.58 -19.07 12.99
CA LYS A 411 -0.09 -20.13 13.88
C LYS A 411 -0.05 -19.70 15.35
N ILE A 412 0.36 -18.46 15.63
CA ILE A 412 0.38 -17.90 16.99
C ILE A 412 -1.05 -17.79 17.55
N SER A 413 -2.02 -17.34 16.75
CA SER A 413 -3.43 -17.21 17.17
C SER A 413 -4.07 -18.53 17.59
N ARG A 414 -3.59 -19.66 17.05
CA ARG A 414 -4.02 -21.02 17.43
C ARG A 414 -3.28 -21.61 18.63
N THR A 415 -2.21 -20.97 19.13
CA THR A 415 -1.27 -21.59 20.08
C THR A 415 -1.00 -20.78 21.35
N VAL A 416 -1.24 -19.47 21.35
CA VAL A 416 -1.14 -18.63 22.56
C VAL A 416 -2.50 -18.29 23.16
N LYS A 417 -2.54 -17.84 24.42
CA LYS A 417 -3.80 -17.47 25.09
C LYS A 417 -4.12 -15.99 24.99
N SER A 418 -3.15 -15.14 24.65
CA SER A 418 -3.33 -13.68 24.63
C SER A 418 -2.44 -12.99 23.60
N ILE A 419 -3.02 -12.16 22.72
CA ILE A 419 -2.33 -11.30 21.75
C ILE A 419 -2.70 -9.84 21.99
N THR A 420 -1.69 -8.96 22.04
CA THR A 420 -1.89 -7.50 22.12
C THR A 420 -1.48 -6.82 20.81
N ILE A 421 -2.44 -6.17 20.15
CA ILE A 421 -2.20 -5.28 19.02
C ILE A 421 -1.91 -3.87 19.54
N ILE A 422 -0.78 -3.29 19.16
CA ILE A 422 -0.42 -1.91 19.50
C ILE A 422 -0.50 -1.06 18.23
N GLY A 423 -1.52 -0.19 18.18
CA GLY A 423 -1.82 0.68 17.04
C GLY A 423 -3.31 0.71 16.69
N GLY A 424 -3.90 1.90 16.71
CA GLY A 424 -5.31 2.15 16.38
C GLY A 424 -5.59 2.41 14.90
N GLY A 425 -4.61 2.28 14.01
CA GLY A 425 -4.79 2.50 12.57
C GLY A 425 -5.70 1.45 11.90
N PHE A 426 -5.98 1.65 10.61
CA PHE A 426 -6.80 0.72 9.82
C PHE A 426 -6.27 -0.72 9.90
N LEU A 427 -5.00 -0.96 9.57
CA LEU A 427 -4.37 -2.29 9.66
C LEU A 427 -4.47 -2.93 11.05
N GLY A 428 -4.25 -2.16 12.12
CA GLY A 428 -4.38 -2.66 13.50
C GLY A 428 -5.82 -3.03 13.85
N SER A 429 -6.79 -2.31 13.31
CA SER A 429 -8.23 -2.52 13.56
C SER A 429 -8.80 -3.65 12.69
N GLU A 430 -8.28 -3.85 11.48
CA GLU A 430 -8.54 -5.02 10.63
C GLU A 430 -8.05 -6.29 11.31
N LEU A 431 -6.79 -6.30 11.76
CA LEU A 431 -6.21 -7.42 12.52
C LEU A 431 -6.94 -7.65 13.85
N ALA A 432 -7.45 -6.59 14.50
CA ALA A 432 -8.27 -6.72 15.69
C ALA A 432 -9.59 -7.44 15.40
N CYS A 433 -10.31 -7.08 14.32
CA CYS A 433 -11.53 -7.79 13.92
C CYS A 433 -11.23 -9.24 13.50
N ALA A 434 -10.14 -9.47 12.77
CA ALA A 434 -9.73 -10.79 12.30
C ALA A 434 -9.40 -11.77 13.44
N LEU A 435 -8.56 -11.33 14.39
CA LEU A 435 -8.22 -12.12 15.58
C LEU A 435 -9.40 -12.18 16.56
N GLY A 436 -10.18 -11.11 16.69
CA GLY A 436 -11.40 -11.04 17.50
C GLY A 436 -12.42 -12.10 17.08
N ARG A 437 -12.70 -12.23 15.77
CA ARG A 437 -13.55 -13.31 15.26
C ARG A 437 -13.03 -14.70 15.68
N LYS A 438 -11.73 -14.97 15.51
CA LYS A 438 -11.14 -16.27 15.92
C LYS A 438 -11.11 -16.46 17.44
N SER A 439 -11.21 -15.40 18.26
CA SER A 439 -11.28 -15.52 19.73
C SER A 439 -12.46 -16.36 20.20
N ALA A 440 -13.62 -16.25 19.54
CA ALA A 440 -14.82 -17.01 19.85
C ALA A 440 -14.64 -18.52 19.60
N ASP A 441 -13.82 -18.89 18.61
CA ASP A 441 -13.59 -20.27 18.21
C ASP A 441 -12.56 -20.99 19.11
N VAL A 442 -11.51 -20.29 19.56
CA VAL A 442 -10.35 -20.91 20.23
C VAL A 442 -10.04 -20.39 21.64
N GLY A 443 -10.81 -19.42 22.16
CA GLY A 443 -10.61 -18.85 23.51
C GLY A 443 -9.37 -17.93 23.65
N LEU A 444 -8.96 -17.31 22.55
CA LEU A 444 -7.84 -16.37 22.48
C LEU A 444 -8.22 -14.98 23.02
N GLU A 445 -7.56 -14.48 24.05
CA GLU A 445 -7.72 -13.09 24.50
C GLU A 445 -7.07 -12.11 23.49
N VAL A 446 -7.87 -11.22 22.89
CA VAL A 446 -7.38 -10.19 21.97
C VAL A 446 -7.56 -8.81 22.59
N MET A 447 -6.45 -8.09 22.74
CA MET A 447 -6.45 -6.69 23.16
C MET A 447 -5.94 -5.79 22.03
N GLN A 448 -6.57 -4.65 21.79
CA GLN A 448 -6.03 -3.58 20.96
C GLN A 448 -5.77 -2.34 21.83
N MET A 449 -4.58 -1.77 21.78
CA MET A 449 -4.22 -0.58 22.56
C MET A 449 -3.55 0.51 21.71
N PHE A 450 -3.86 1.77 22.01
CA PHE A 450 -3.33 2.93 21.28
C PHE A 450 -3.54 4.24 22.06
N PRO A 451 -2.74 5.28 21.81
CA PRO A 451 -2.80 6.55 22.55
C PRO A 451 -3.93 7.49 22.12
N GLU A 452 -4.61 7.22 21.00
CA GLU A 452 -5.81 7.96 20.57
C GLU A 452 -7.04 7.66 21.45
N LYS A 453 -8.04 8.55 21.40
CA LYS A 453 -9.36 8.35 22.04
C LYS A 453 -10.14 7.14 21.50
N GLY A 454 -9.95 6.81 20.22
CA GLY A 454 -10.71 5.79 19.50
C GLY A 454 -10.00 5.32 18.23
N ASN A 455 -10.56 4.30 17.59
CA ASN A 455 -9.99 3.65 16.40
C ASN A 455 -9.90 4.65 15.23
N MET A 456 -8.77 4.62 14.53
CA MET A 456 -8.38 5.56 13.49
C MET A 456 -8.51 7.06 13.87
N GLY A 457 -8.43 7.43 15.15
CA GLY A 457 -8.65 8.79 15.64
C GLY A 457 -7.68 9.90 15.17
N LYS A 458 -6.63 9.57 14.40
CA LYS A 458 -5.81 10.54 13.63
C LYS A 458 -6.41 10.92 12.26
N VAL A 459 -7.41 10.15 11.81
CA VAL A 459 -8.04 10.24 10.49
C VAL A 459 -9.51 10.53 10.67
N LEU A 460 -10.24 9.68 11.41
CA LEU A 460 -11.67 9.82 11.68
C LEU A 460 -11.97 10.89 12.75
N PRO A 461 -13.03 11.70 12.59
CA PRO A 461 -13.59 12.51 13.67
C PRO A 461 -14.14 11.66 14.82
N GLU A 462 -14.28 12.28 16.00
CA GLU A 462 -14.59 11.60 17.27
C GLU A 462 -15.84 10.72 17.23
N TYR A 463 -16.92 11.14 16.56
CA TYR A 463 -18.14 10.32 16.40
C TYR A 463 -17.85 8.95 15.73
N LEU A 464 -17.28 8.97 14.52
CA LEU A 464 -17.06 7.75 13.76
C LEU A 464 -15.90 6.94 14.34
N SER A 465 -14.87 7.60 14.90
CA SER A 465 -13.78 6.93 15.62
C SER A 465 -14.30 6.12 16.82
N ASN A 466 -15.22 6.69 17.60
CA ASN A 466 -15.85 6.00 18.72
C ASN A 466 -16.79 4.88 18.23
N TRP A 467 -17.57 5.11 17.16
CA TRP A 467 -18.40 4.07 16.55
C TRP A 467 -17.56 2.87 16.08
N THR A 468 -16.40 3.11 15.45
CA THR A 468 -15.46 2.04 15.08
C THR A 468 -14.92 1.31 16.30
N THR A 469 -14.60 2.02 17.39
CA THR A 469 -14.17 1.38 18.65
C THR A 469 -15.25 0.47 19.22
N GLU A 470 -16.51 0.87 19.19
CA GLU A 470 -17.63 0.01 19.60
C GLU A 470 -17.86 -1.17 18.63
N LYS A 471 -17.62 -1.00 17.32
CA LYS A 471 -17.60 -2.12 16.36
C LYS A 471 -16.52 -3.13 16.77
N VAL A 472 -15.27 -2.70 16.98
CA VAL A 472 -14.17 -3.60 17.34
C VAL A 472 -14.42 -4.29 18.69
N ARG A 473 -15.02 -3.61 19.67
CA ARG A 473 -15.44 -4.22 20.95
C ARG A 473 -16.49 -5.33 20.79
N ARG A 474 -17.40 -5.23 19.79
CA ARG A 474 -18.39 -6.26 19.48
C ARG A 474 -17.79 -7.53 18.86
N GLU A 475 -16.57 -7.46 18.32
CA GLU A 475 -15.79 -8.63 17.88
C GLU A 475 -15.08 -9.36 19.04
N GLY A 476 -15.45 -9.07 20.30
CA GLY A 476 -14.82 -9.65 21.50
C GLY A 476 -13.49 -9.00 21.91
N VAL A 477 -13.01 -7.99 21.17
CA VAL A 477 -11.70 -7.36 21.42
C VAL A 477 -11.76 -6.38 22.59
N GLN A 478 -10.82 -6.52 23.54
CA GLN A 478 -10.59 -5.52 24.57
C GLN A 478 -9.90 -4.28 23.97
N VAL A 479 -10.63 -3.20 23.71
CA VAL A 479 -10.03 -1.97 23.16
C VAL A 479 -9.68 -0.96 24.27
N LEU A 480 -8.37 -0.78 24.47
CA LEU A 480 -7.76 0.06 25.51
C LEU A 480 -7.26 1.39 24.92
N THR A 481 -8.10 2.40 24.99
CA THR A 481 -7.85 3.76 24.47
C THR A 481 -6.96 4.59 25.40
N GLU A 482 -6.40 5.67 24.87
CA GLU A 482 -5.45 6.59 25.56
C GLU A 482 -4.23 5.89 26.18
N ALA A 483 -3.88 4.70 25.65
CA ALA A 483 -2.85 3.82 26.15
C ALA A 483 -1.44 4.19 25.64
N LEU A 484 -0.78 5.11 26.35
CA LEU A 484 0.62 5.46 26.10
C LEU A 484 1.58 4.41 26.70
N VAL A 485 2.12 3.53 25.85
CA VAL A 485 3.15 2.54 26.24
C VAL A 485 4.41 3.26 26.74
N LYS A 486 4.86 2.90 27.95
CA LYS A 486 6.02 3.48 28.64
C LYS A 486 7.23 2.54 28.69
N ASN A 487 7.00 1.24 28.91
CA ASN A 487 8.03 0.21 28.88
C ASN A 487 7.42 -1.15 28.51
N VAL A 488 8.21 -2.05 27.91
CA VAL A 488 7.84 -3.46 27.66
C VAL A 488 8.98 -4.33 28.17
N ASN A 489 8.66 -5.47 28.80
CA ASN A 489 9.64 -6.39 29.39
C ASN A 489 9.16 -7.83 29.18
N PHE A 490 10.05 -8.82 29.26
CA PHE A 490 9.66 -10.24 29.37
C PHE A 490 9.83 -10.73 30.81
N LYS A 491 8.80 -11.39 31.36
CA LYS A 491 8.77 -11.91 32.74
C LYS A 491 7.79 -13.06 32.88
N GLU A 492 8.10 -14.05 33.72
CA GLU A 492 7.13 -15.11 34.10
C GLU A 492 6.54 -15.85 32.87
N GLY A 493 7.30 -15.93 31.77
CA GLY A 493 6.84 -16.51 30.50
C GLY A 493 5.98 -15.60 29.61
N LYS A 494 5.61 -14.40 30.07
CA LYS A 494 4.76 -13.41 29.37
C LYS A 494 5.47 -12.09 29.09
N VAL A 495 4.93 -11.32 28.15
CA VAL A 495 5.33 -9.94 27.86
C VAL A 495 4.54 -8.97 28.75
N GLU A 496 5.25 -8.18 29.56
CA GLU A 496 4.73 -7.20 30.52
C GLU A 496 4.82 -5.78 29.92
N ILE A 497 3.70 -5.28 29.38
CA ILE A 497 3.53 -3.94 28.82
C ILE A 497 3.10 -2.98 29.94
N LYS A 498 3.86 -1.91 30.18
CA LYS A 498 3.54 -0.87 31.18
C LYS A 498 3.14 0.41 30.49
N LEU A 499 1.99 0.96 30.88
CA LEU A 499 1.49 2.22 30.37
C LEU A 499 1.96 3.40 31.24
N LYS A 500 1.86 4.61 30.68
CA LYS A 500 2.25 5.86 31.34
C LYS A 500 1.41 6.18 32.57
N ASP A 501 0.13 5.80 32.53
CA ASP A 501 -0.86 5.95 33.60
C ASP A 501 -0.70 4.97 34.77
N GLY A 502 0.16 3.95 34.63
CA GLY A 502 0.41 2.93 35.66
C GLY A 502 -0.29 1.59 35.43
N ARG A 503 -1.23 1.49 34.47
CA ARG A 503 -1.80 0.21 34.03
C ARG A 503 -0.71 -0.71 33.50
N VAL A 504 -0.87 -2.01 33.73
CA VAL A 504 0.04 -3.06 33.26
C VAL A 504 -0.78 -4.14 32.56
N VAL A 505 -0.37 -4.51 31.35
CA VAL A 505 -0.98 -5.58 30.55
C VAL A 505 0.04 -6.72 30.43
N LYS A 506 -0.38 -7.96 30.67
CA LYS A 506 0.43 -9.16 30.44
C LYS A 506 -0.14 -9.92 29.25
N THR A 507 0.68 -10.21 28.25
CA THR A 507 0.27 -10.87 26.99
C THR A 507 1.31 -11.92 26.57
N ASP A 508 0.97 -12.86 25.69
CA ASP A 508 1.91 -13.87 25.21
C ASP A 508 2.70 -13.40 23.98
N HIS A 509 2.08 -12.56 23.14
CA HIS A 509 2.63 -12.02 21.89
C HIS A 509 2.11 -10.61 21.60
N ILE A 510 2.89 -9.81 20.87
CA ILE A 510 2.56 -8.45 20.43
C ILE A 510 2.47 -8.39 18.90
N VAL A 511 1.53 -7.59 18.38
CA VAL A 511 1.52 -7.14 16.98
C VAL A 511 1.62 -5.62 16.96
N ALA A 512 2.66 -5.05 16.34
CA ALA A 512 2.78 -3.59 16.22
C ALA A 512 2.32 -3.11 14.84
N ALA A 513 1.31 -2.24 14.82
CA ALA A 513 0.67 -1.69 13.61
C ALA A 513 0.73 -0.15 13.61
N VAL A 514 1.93 0.41 13.83
CA VAL A 514 2.16 1.85 14.06
C VAL A 514 2.63 2.63 12.82
N GLY A 515 2.39 2.08 11.63
CA GLY A 515 2.68 2.69 10.32
C GLY A 515 3.96 2.17 9.65
N LEU A 516 4.37 2.84 8.57
CA LEU A 516 5.46 2.43 7.67
C LEU A 516 6.50 3.56 7.53
N GLU A 517 7.75 3.19 7.27
CA GLU A 517 8.76 4.06 6.66
C GLU A 517 9.05 3.60 5.22
N PRO A 518 9.18 4.50 4.23
CA PRO A 518 9.54 4.12 2.87
C PRO A 518 10.96 3.57 2.80
N ASN A 519 11.15 2.51 1.99
CA ASN A 519 12.44 1.82 1.90
C ASN A 519 13.40 2.59 0.97
N VAL A 520 14.15 3.51 1.57
CA VAL A 520 15.09 4.43 0.91
C VAL A 520 16.56 3.98 0.96
N ASP A 521 16.85 2.71 1.30
CA ASP A 521 18.21 2.16 1.44
C ASP A 521 19.15 2.54 0.29
N LEU A 522 18.67 2.46 -0.95
CA LEU A 522 19.46 2.69 -2.17
C LEU A 522 19.74 4.18 -2.44
N ALA A 523 19.02 5.11 -1.80
CA ALA A 523 19.16 6.54 -2.03
C ALA A 523 20.58 7.03 -1.74
N THR A 524 21.19 6.52 -0.67
CA THR A 524 22.57 6.85 -0.28
C THR A 524 23.59 6.42 -1.34
N SER A 525 23.44 5.22 -1.91
CA SER A 525 24.33 4.75 -2.99
C SER A 525 24.11 5.48 -4.31
N GLY A 526 22.86 5.71 -4.71
CA GLY A 526 22.54 6.34 -5.98
C GLY A 526 22.58 7.88 -5.98
N GLY A 527 22.86 8.49 -4.82
CA GLY A 527 22.77 9.95 -4.63
C GLY A 527 21.36 10.50 -4.92
N LEU A 528 20.32 9.70 -4.68
CA LEU A 528 18.93 10.08 -4.97
C LEU A 528 18.36 10.95 -3.85
N GLU A 529 17.50 11.89 -4.20
CA GLU A 529 16.90 12.82 -3.23
C GLU A 529 15.75 12.14 -2.48
N VAL A 530 15.75 12.25 -1.15
CA VAL A 530 14.68 11.76 -0.26
C VAL A 530 14.03 12.97 0.40
N ASP A 531 12.70 12.97 0.49
CA ASP A 531 11.95 14.04 1.14
C ASP A 531 12.07 13.92 2.66
N SER A 532 12.49 14.99 3.35
CA SER A 532 12.70 14.98 4.81
C SER A 532 11.41 14.98 5.62
N ASP A 533 10.31 15.43 5.03
CA ASP A 533 9.10 15.81 5.77
C ASP A 533 8.02 14.73 5.62
N PHE A 534 7.94 14.11 4.44
CA PHE A 534 7.00 13.01 4.15
C PHE A 534 7.69 11.63 4.01
N GLY A 535 9.02 11.61 3.92
CA GLY A 535 9.81 10.43 3.57
C GLY A 535 9.70 10.06 2.09
N GLY A 536 10.58 9.17 1.64
CA GLY A 536 10.52 8.55 0.31
C GLY A 536 11.27 9.33 -0.77
N TYR A 537 11.57 8.66 -1.89
CA TYR A 537 12.33 9.25 -2.98
C TYR A 537 11.52 10.36 -3.66
N ARG A 538 12.12 11.53 -3.86
CA ARG A 538 11.47 12.63 -4.58
C ARG A 538 11.50 12.38 -6.08
N VAL A 539 10.33 12.43 -6.70
CA VAL A 539 10.18 12.28 -8.16
C VAL A 539 9.61 13.54 -8.82
N ASN A 540 9.84 13.69 -10.12
CA ASN A 540 9.16 14.70 -10.94
C ASN A 540 7.71 14.26 -11.26
N ALA A 541 7.01 15.06 -12.08
CA ALA A 541 5.63 14.75 -12.48
C ALA A 541 5.49 13.42 -13.25
N GLU A 542 6.52 12.97 -13.98
CA GLU A 542 6.55 11.72 -14.74
C GLU A 542 7.04 10.51 -13.92
N LEU A 543 7.10 10.66 -12.58
CA LEU A 543 7.61 9.69 -11.61
C LEU A 543 9.12 9.37 -11.72
N GLN A 544 9.91 10.22 -12.38
CA GLN A 544 11.37 10.07 -12.48
C GLN A 544 12.10 10.63 -11.26
N ALA A 545 13.05 9.87 -10.72
CA ALA A 545 14.14 10.36 -9.86
C ALA A 545 15.41 10.71 -10.69
N ARG A 546 15.59 10.07 -11.86
CA ARG A 546 16.61 10.37 -12.89
C ARG A 546 16.04 10.07 -14.29
N SER A 547 16.74 10.49 -15.34
CA SER A 547 16.36 10.30 -16.75
C SER A 547 15.97 8.86 -17.14
N ASN A 548 16.55 7.86 -16.49
CA ASN A 548 16.25 6.43 -16.68
C ASN A 548 15.88 5.69 -15.38
N ILE A 549 15.56 6.42 -14.29
CA ILE A 549 15.18 5.82 -13.00
C ILE A 549 13.86 6.42 -12.52
N TRP A 550 12.84 5.58 -12.39
CA TRP A 550 11.51 5.91 -11.88
C TRP A 550 11.32 5.39 -10.45
N VAL A 551 10.31 5.92 -9.73
CA VAL A 551 9.90 5.40 -8.42
C VAL A 551 8.38 5.31 -8.34
N ALA A 552 7.85 4.21 -7.79
CA ALA A 552 6.40 3.96 -7.69
C ALA A 552 5.99 3.26 -6.37
N GLY A 553 4.71 3.32 -6.03
CA GLY A 553 4.16 2.77 -4.78
C GLY A 553 4.67 3.49 -3.54
N ASP A 554 4.58 2.82 -2.38
CA ASP A 554 4.79 3.41 -1.04
C ASP A 554 6.13 4.14 -0.83
N ALA A 555 7.13 3.87 -1.68
CA ALA A 555 8.47 4.47 -1.68
C ALA A 555 8.53 5.88 -2.32
N ALA A 556 7.55 6.25 -3.15
CA ALA A 556 7.58 7.48 -3.94
C ALA A 556 6.97 8.68 -3.19
N CYS A 557 7.77 9.74 -3.00
CA CYS A 557 7.28 11.08 -2.67
C CYS A 557 7.00 11.84 -3.96
N PHE A 558 5.77 11.74 -4.46
CA PHE A 558 5.34 12.38 -5.71
C PHE A 558 4.81 13.81 -5.46
N TYR A 559 4.45 14.50 -6.54
CA TYR A 559 3.81 15.81 -6.48
C TYR A 559 2.35 15.67 -6.93
N ASP A 560 1.43 15.74 -5.98
CA ASP A 560 -0.01 15.80 -6.22
C ASP A 560 -0.37 17.19 -6.77
N ILE A 561 -1.13 17.20 -7.87
CA ILE A 561 -1.52 18.42 -8.61
C ILE A 561 -2.35 19.42 -7.77
N LYS A 562 -3.04 18.96 -6.72
CA LYS A 562 -3.81 19.80 -5.79
C LYS A 562 -3.14 19.94 -4.43
N LEU A 563 -2.45 18.90 -3.96
CA LEU A 563 -2.01 18.78 -2.57
C LEU A 563 -0.49 18.95 -2.36
N GLY A 564 0.30 19.07 -3.43
CA GLY A 564 1.75 19.29 -3.37
C GLY A 564 2.54 18.00 -3.12
N ARG A 565 3.69 18.09 -2.45
CA ARG A 565 4.49 16.90 -2.10
C ARG A 565 3.69 15.98 -1.15
N ARG A 566 3.53 14.71 -1.52
CA ARG A 566 2.96 13.68 -0.64
C ARG A 566 3.53 12.29 -0.96
N ARG A 567 3.38 11.39 0.01
CA ARG A 567 3.60 9.95 -0.07
C ARG A 567 2.35 9.25 0.46
N VAL A 568 1.93 8.13 -0.14
CA VAL A 568 0.78 7.34 0.38
C VAL A 568 1.01 5.84 0.25
N GLU A 569 0.36 5.09 1.14
CA GLU A 569 0.49 3.63 1.32
C GLU A 569 -0.77 2.92 0.78
N HIS A 570 -1.18 3.29 -0.44
CA HIS A 570 -2.42 2.81 -1.06
C HIS A 570 -2.14 1.77 -2.15
N HIS A 571 -2.94 0.70 -2.20
CA HIS A 571 -2.90 -0.29 -3.28
C HIS A 571 -3.14 0.37 -4.66
N ASP A 572 -4.16 1.22 -4.75
CA ASP A 572 -4.48 2.03 -5.92
C ASP A 572 -3.31 2.92 -6.38
N HIS A 573 -2.66 3.63 -5.44
CA HIS A 573 -1.43 4.39 -5.75
C HIS A 573 -0.37 3.48 -6.36
N ALA A 574 -0.10 2.31 -5.77
CA ALA A 574 0.90 1.39 -6.28
C ALA A 574 0.56 0.84 -7.68
N VAL A 575 -0.71 0.48 -7.95
CA VAL A 575 -1.16 0.04 -9.28
C VAL A 575 -0.99 1.14 -10.31
N VAL A 576 -1.52 2.35 -10.06
CA VAL A 576 -1.55 3.43 -11.05
C VAL A 576 -0.17 4.06 -11.25
N SER A 577 0.62 4.26 -10.18
CA SER A 577 1.99 4.79 -10.29
C SER A 577 2.93 3.78 -10.93
N GLY A 578 2.82 2.48 -10.58
CA GLY A 578 3.59 1.41 -11.20
C GLY A 578 3.30 1.29 -12.70
N ARG A 579 2.01 1.28 -13.07
CA ARG A 579 1.60 1.28 -14.48
C ARG A 579 2.13 2.52 -15.21
N LEU A 580 1.94 3.73 -14.67
CA LEU A 580 2.43 4.96 -15.32
C LEU A 580 3.97 4.96 -15.48
N ALA A 581 4.71 4.49 -14.48
CA ALA A 581 6.15 4.33 -14.59
C ALA A 581 6.52 3.38 -15.75
N GLY A 582 5.82 2.24 -15.89
CA GLY A 582 5.99 1.34 -17.03
C GLY A 582 5.64 1.97 -18.40
N GLU A 583 4.60 2.81 -18.46
CA GLU A 583 4.27 3.60 -19.65
C GLU A 583 5.37 4.62 -19.99
N ASN A 584 5.93 5.31 -19.00
CA ASN A 584 6.98 6.31 -19.19
C ASN A 584 8.35 5.66 -19.52
N MET A 585 8.65 4.51 -18.92
CA MET A 585 9.78 3.64 -19.31
C MET A 585 9.64 3.17 -20.78
N THR A 586 8.41 3.01 -21.27
CA THR A 586 8.09 2.75 -22.69
C THR A 586 7.71 4.04 -23.45
N GLY A 587 8.28 5.18 -23.06
CA GLY A 587 8.31 6.43 -23.83
C GLY A 587 7.04 7.28 -23.82
N ALA A 588 6.05 7.01 -22.95
CA ALA A 588 4.79 7.74 -22.95
C ALA A 588 4.88 9.20 -22.46
N SER A 589 5.87 9.54 -21.63
CA SER A 589 6.11 10.89 -21.08
C SER A 589 4.86 11.57 -20.48
N LYS A 590 4.09 10.81 -19.69
CA LYS A 590 2.83 11.25 -19.09
C LYS A 590 2.98 11.61 -17.61
N PRO A 591 2.35 12.70 -17.13
CA PRO A 591 2.40 13.10 -15.73
C PRO A 591 1.42 12.30 -14.83
N TYR A 592 1.77 12.15 -13.56
CA TYR A 592 0.92 11.54 -12.53
C TYR A 592 -0.10 12.54 -12.00
N TRP A 593 -1.32 12.50 -12.54
CA TRP A 593 -2.47 13.32 -12.11
C TRP A 593 -3.56 12.51 -11.40
N HIS A 594 -3.28 11.25 -11.02
CA HIS A 594 -4.26 10.40 -10.35
C HIS A 594 -4.45 10.81 -8.88
N GLN A 595 -5.71 10.99 -8.47
CA GLN A 595 -6.06 11.23 -7.08
C GLN A 595 -6.34 9.89 -6.42
N SER A 596 -5.29 9.34 -5.80
CA SER A 596 -5.35 7.97 -5.28
C SER A 596 -6.28 7.82 -4.07
N MET A 597 -7.11 6.78 -4.12
CA MET A 597 -8.02 6.33 -3.06
C MET A 597 -7.38 5.28 -2.14
N PHE A 598 -7.96 5.10 -0.96
CA PHE A 598 -7.68 4.04 0.00
C PHE A 598 -9.00 3.33 0.36
N TRP A 599 -8.94 2.07 0.81
CA TRP A 599 -10.06 1.39 1.45
C TRP A 599 -9.62 0.49 2.61
N SER A 600 -10.55 0.22 3.52
CA SER A 600 -10.40 -0.71 4.63
C SER A 600 -11.72 -1.41 4.91
N ASP A 601 -11.71 -2.75 4.94
CA ASP A 601 -12.86 -3.59 5.25
C ASP A 601 -12.61 -4.24 6.62
N LEU A 602 -13.43 -3.95 7.63
CA LEU A 602 -13.38 -4.57 8.95
C LEU A 602 -14.20 -5.88 8.96
N GLY A 603 -13.95 -6.75 7.99
CA GLY A 603 -14.81 -7.89 7.66
C GLY A 603 -15.93 -7.51 6.68
N PRO A 604 -16.91 -8.41 6.46
CA PRO A 604 -17.89 -8.30 5.37
C PRO A 604 -18.92 -7.17 5.50
N ASP A 605 -19.13 -6.63 6.71
CA ASP A 605 -20.29 -5.77 7.02
C ASP A 605 -19.95 -4.28 7.21
N VAL A 606 -18.66 -3.93 7.30
CA VAL A 606 -18.21 -2.57 7.62
C VAL A 606 -17.00 -2.18 6.77
N GLY A 607 -17.18 -1.22 5.87
CA GLY A 607 -16.12 -0.70 4.99
C GLY A 607 -15.96 0.81 5.09
N TYR A 608 -14.73 1.26 4.81
CA TYR A 608 -14.37 2.66 4.66
C TYR A 608 -13.60 2.87 3.36
N GLU A 609 -13.87 3.96 2.67
CA GLU A 609 -13.01 4.47 1.59
C GLU A 609 -12.54 5.89 1.91
N ALA A 610 -11.36 6.27 1.44
CA ALA A 610 -10.78 7.58 1.72
C ALA A 610 -10.01 8.15 0.53
N ILE A 611 -10.04 9.48 0.38
CA ILE A 611 -9.32 10.20 -0.68
C ILE A 611 -8.95 11.62 -0.25
N GLY A 612 -7.82 12.13 -0.76
CA GLY A 612 -7.33 13.48 -0.47
C GLY A 612 -6.57 13.57 0.86
N ILE A 613 -6.68 14.70 1.57
CA ILE A 613 -6.14 14.89 2.92
C ILE A 613 -7.23 14.56 3.95
N VAL A 614 -7.07 13.43 4.63
CA VAL A 614 -7.99 12.92 5.65
C VAL A 614 -7.29 12.90 7.02
N ASP A 615 -7.37 14.02 7.72
CA ASP A 615 -6.68 14.30 8.98
C ASP A 615 -7.70 14.87 9.97
N SER A 616 -7.85 14.23 11.14
CA SER A 616 -8.87 14.58 12.13
C SER A 616 -8.64 15.91 12.85
N SER A 617 -7.49 16.57 12.62
CA SER A 617 -7.22 17.93 13.09
C SER A 617 -7.78 19.03 12.17
N LEU A 618 -8.23 18.69 10.95
CA LEU A 618 -8.90 19.62 10.05
C LEU A 618 -10.38 19.83 10.46
N PRO A 619 -11.00 20.98 10.13
CA PRO A 619 -12.45 21.12 10.20
C PRO A 619 -13.14 20.09 9.30
N THR A 620 -14.08 19.33 9.87
CA THR A 620 -14.84 18.30 9.15
C THR A 620 -16.34 18.51 9.26
N VAL A 621 -17.07 18.23 8.18
CA VAL A 621 -18.54 18.06 8.20
C VAL A 621 -18.86 16.61 7.86
N GLY A 622 -19.47 15.90 8.80
CA GLY A 622 -19.99 14.54 8.60
C GLY A 622 -21.50 14.57 8.41
N VAL A 623 -21.99 13.86 7.40
CA VAL A 623 -23.41 13.65 7.13
C VAL A 623 -23.67 12.15 7.10
N PHE A 624 -24.64 11.70 7.90
CA PHE A 624 -24.85 10.28 8.21
C PHE A 624 -26.30 9.84 7.96
N ALA A 625 -26.47 8.57 7.62
CA ALA A 625 -27.76 7.94 7.36
C ALA A 625 -27.79 6.50 7.90
N LYS A 626 -28.98 5.91 7.94
CA LYS A 626 -29.12 4.47 8.20
C LYS A 626 -28.52 3.67 7.03
N ALA A 627 -27.95 2.51 7.32
CA ALA A 627 -27.49 1.59 6.28
C ALA A 627 -28.66 0.73 5.78
N THR A 628 -28.73 0.53 4.46
CA THR A 628 -29.52 -0.53 3.84
C THR A 628 -28.71 -1.82 3.78
N ALA A 629 -29.34 -2.95 3.47
CA ALA A 629 -28.63 -4.23 3.27
C ALA A 629 -27.58 -4.21 2.14
N LYS A 630 -27.63 -3.20 1.24
CA LYS A 630 -26.66 -3.02 0.14
C LYS A 630 -25.40 -2.25 0.56
N ASP A 631 -25.46 -1.54 1.68
CA ASP A 631 -24.41 -0.64 2.14
C ASP A 631 -23.33 -1.39 2.95
N THR A 632 -22.81 -2.49 2.39
CA THR A 632 -21.80 -3.37 3.03
C THR A 632 -20.68 -3.78 2.06
N PRO A 633 -19.45 -4.01 2.56
CA PRO A 633 -18.36 -4.61 1.77
C PRO A 633 -18.75 -5.89 1.03
N LYS A 634 -19.58 -6.74 1.66
CA LYS A 634 -20.10 -7.97 1.06
C LYS A 634 -20.98 -7.67 -0.16
N ALA A 635 -22.03 -6.87 0.00
CA ALA A 635 -22.94 -6.54 -1.10
C ALA A 635 -22.20 -5.85 -2.27
N ALA A 636 -21.27 -4.94 -1.98
CA ALA A 636 -20.42 -4.31 -2.99
C ALA A 636 -19.50 -5.31 -3.73
N THR A 637 -19.06 -6.37 -3.05
CA THR A 637 -18.24 -7.46 -3.62
C THR A 637 -19.08 -8.48 -4.41
N GLU A 638 -20.34 -8.69 -4.02
CA GLU A 638 -21.31 -9.49 -4.77
C GLU A 638 -21.69 -8.77 -6.08
N GLN A 639 -21.94 -7.47 -6.04
CA GLN A 639 -22.26 -6.65 -7.21
C GLN A 639 -21.09 -6.52 -8.19
N SER A 640 -19.88 -6.22 -7.71
CA SER A 640 -18.70 -5.98 -8.57
C SER A 640 -17.92 -7.24 -8.93
N GLY A 641 -18.10 -8.33 -8.19
CA GLY A 641 -17.32 -9.55 -8.31
C GLY A 641 -15.95 -9.54 -7.63
N THR A 642 -15.51 -8.41 -7.05
CA THR A 642 -14.15 -8.23 -6.48
C THR A 642 -14.16 -7.62 -5.07
N GLY A 643 -13.25 -8.09 -4.21
CA GLY A 643 -12.97 -7.48 -2.89
C GLY A 643 -12.00 -6.29 -2.95
N ILE A 644 -11.31 -6.09 -4.08
CA ILE A 644 -10.30 -5.04 -4.27
C ILE A 644 -11.01 -3.76 -4.72
N ARG A 645 -11.41 -2.88 -3.79
CA ARG A 645 -12.26 -1.70 -4.07
C ARG A 645 -11.71 -0.77 -5.17
N SER A 646 -10.38 -0.66 -5.30
CA SER A 646 -9.76 0.11 -6.38
C SER A 646 -10.03 -0.43 -7.80
N GLU A 647 -10.45 -1.70 -7.92
CA GLU A 647 -10.94 -2.27 -9.18
C GLU A 647 -12.41 -1.89 -9.44
N SER A 648 -13.27 -1.96 -8.41
CA SER A 648 -14.72 -1.70 -8.53
C SER A 648 -15.07 -0.22 -8.67
N GLU A 649 -14.42 0.66 -7.91
CA GLU A 649 -14.64 2.12 -7.97
C GLU A 649 -14.18 2.76 -9.29
N THR A 650 -13.42 2.01 -10.09
CA THR A 650 -12.63 2.49 -11.24
C THR A 650 -11.59 3.54 -10.85
N GLU A 651 -10.78 3.94 -11.82
CA GLU A 651 -9.83 5.07 -11.71
C GLU A 651 -10.44 6.40 -12.21
N ALA A 652 -11.69 6.37 -12.69
CA ALA A 652 -12.32 7.50 -13.36
C ALA A 652 -12.74 8.62 -12.39
N VAL A 653 -12.99 9.80 -12.96
CA VAL A 653 -13.61 10.95 -12.29
C VAL A 653 -14.99 11.17 -12.89
N ALA A 654 -15.99 11.52 -12.07
CA ALA A 654 -17.36 11.75 -12.53
C ALA A 654 -17.46 12.90 -13.55
N GLY A 655 -18.50 12.84 -14.40
CA GLY A 655 -18.80 13.84 -15.42
C GLY A 655 -19.46 15.11 -14.85
N LYS A 656 -20.53 15.58 -15.50
CA LYS A 656 -21.43 16.56 -14.87
C LYS A 656 -22.18 15.89 -13.73
N MET A 657 -22.32 16.60 -12.63
CA MET A 657 -23.06 16.18 -11.44
C MET A 657 -24.18 17.18 -11.19
N SER A 658 -25.35 16.70 -10.82
CA SER A 658 -26.52 17.49 -10.44
C SER A 658 -27.15 16.85 -9.21
N PRO A 659 -27.28 17.54 -8.07
CA PRO A 659 -27.96 16.99 -6.91
C PRO A 659 -29.46 16.82 -7.21
N THR A 660 -30.03 15.69 -6.81
CA THR A 660 -31.47 15.45 -6.84
C THR A 660 -32.16 16.21 -5.70
N LEU A 661 -33.25 16.91 -6.02
CA LEU A 661 -34.06 17.62 -5.03
C LEU A 661 -34.91 16.62 -4.23
N SER A 662 -34.47 16.27 -3.02
CA SER A 662 -35.27 15.61 -2.00
C SER A 662 -35.48 16.51 -0.77
N THR A 663 -36.64 16.34 -0.12
CA THR A 663 -37.10 17.12 1.03
C THR A 663 -36.35 16.73 2.31
N PRO A 664 -35.91 17.67 3.16
CA PRO A 664 -35.24 17.33 4.41
C PRO A 664 -36.20 16.71 5.44
N ILE A 665 -35.81 15.57 6.00
CA ILE A 665 -36.46 14.91 7.13
C ILE A 665 -35.74 15.35 8.43
N PRO A 666 -36.44 15.72 9.51
CA PRO A 666 -35.81 16.16 10.76
C PRO A 666 -35.08 15.00 11.48
N PRO A 667 -34.01 15.29 12.25
CA PRO A 667 -33.24 14.25 12.95
C PRO A 667 -34.08 13.56 14.03
N VAL A 668 -34.09 12.23 14.03
CA VAL A 668 -34.80 11.39 15.00
C VAL A 668 -33.85 11.00 16.14
N ALA A 669 -34.28 11.21 17.39
CA ALA A 669 -33.44 11.08 18.58
C ALA A 669 -33.14 9.62 19.01
N LYS A 670 -32.41 8.89 18.17
CA LYS A 670 -31.60 7.70 18.50
C LYS A 670 -30.70 7.40 17.30
N ASP A 671 -29.41 7.69 17.43
CA ASP A 671 -28.43 7.67 16.32
C ASP A 671 -28.02 6.25 15.93
N ASP A 672 -28.90 5.51 15.24
CA ASP A 672 -28.66 4.20 14.64
C ASP A 672 -28.09 4.29 13.21
N TYR A 673 -27.27 5.31 12.95
CA TYR A 673 -26.58 5.48 11.68
C TYR A 673 -25.67 4.29 11.36
N GLY A 674 -25.62 3.93 10.07
CA GLY A 674 -24.82 2.81 9.57
C GLY A 674 -23.97 3.13 8.34
N LYS A 675 -24.13 4.33 7.76
CA LYS A 675 -23.33 4.85 6.64
C LYS A 675 -23.20 6.38 6.70
N GLY A 676 -22.25 6.94 5.96
CA GLY A 676 -22.11 8.39 5.83
C GLY A 676 -20.95 8.85 4.96
N VAL A 677 -20.89 10.17 4.79
CA VAL A 677 -19.80 10.89 4.12
C VAL A 677 -19.21 11.93 5.08
N ILE A 678 -17.88 12.06 5.11
CA ILE A 678 -17.17 13.05 5.92
C ILE A 678 -16.28 13.88 4.99
N PHE A 679 -16.56 15.18 4.91
CA PHE A 679 -15.81 16.16 4.15
C PHE A 679 -14.75 16.83 5.04
N TYR A 680 -13.50 16.87 4.59
CA TYR A 680 -12.37 17.52 5.27
C TYR A 680 -12.07 18.84 4.56
N LEU A 681 -12.02 19.94 5.33
CA LEU A 681 -12.06 21.29 4.77
C LEU A 681 -10.76 22.06 5.02
N ARG A 682 -10.37 22.88 4.04
CA ARG A 682 -9.46 24.02 4.20
C ARG A 682 -10.03 25.19 3.44
N ASP A 683 -10.14 26.35 4.08
CA ASP A 683 -10.67 27.59 3.47
C ASP A 683 -12.03 27.40 2.75
N ASN A 684 -12.91 26.62 3.39
CA ASN A 684 -14.23 26.15 2.91
C ASN A 684 -14.23 25.31 1.62
N VAL A 685 -13.06 24.86 1.16
CA VAL A 685 -12.89 23.90 0.05
C VAL A 685 -12.66 22.50 0.59
N VAL A 686 -13.26 21.50 -0.05
CA VAL A 686 -13.08 20.07 0.29
C VAL A 686 -11.71 19.59 -0.21
N VAL A 687 -10.82 19.25 0.72
CA VAL A 687 -9.46 18.73 0.44
C VAL A 687 -9.33 17.22 0.65
N GLY A 688 -10.32 16.60 1.30
CA GLY A 688 -10.40 15.16 1.48
C GLY A 688 -11.82 14.70 1.78
N ILE A 689 -12.10 13.43 1.52
CA ILE A 689 -13.39 12.78 1.76
C ILE A 689 -13.14 11.40 2.36
N ILE A 690 -13.94 11.02 3.36
CA ILE A 690 -14.13 9.63 3.77
C ILE A 690 -15.57 9.21 3.49
N LEU A 691 -15.70 8.00 2.96
CA LEU A 691 -16.94 7.26 2.81
C LEU A 691 -16.95 6.14 3.84
N TRP A 692 -18.04 5.99 4.57
CA TRP A 692 -18.27 4.88 5.49
C TRP A 692 -19.53 4.16 5.03
N ASN A 693 -19.40 2.87 4.67
CA ASN A 693 -20.47 2.06 4.09
C ASN A 693 -21.18 2.74 2.90
N VAL A 694 -20.42 3.45 2.06
CA VAL A 694 -20.87 4.00 0.77
C VAL A 694 -19.87 3.56 -0.30
N PHE A 695 -20.37 2.88 -1.33
CA PHE A 695 -19.58 2.26 -2.39
C PHE A 695 -20.12 2.67 -3.78
N ASN A 696 -19.33 2.49 -4.83
CA ASN A 696 -19.59 2.94 -6.19
C ASN A 696 -19.80 4.47 -6.29
N ARG A 697 -19.00 5.24 -5.54
CA ARG A 697 -19.11 6.72 -5.39
C ARG A 697 -17.76 7.45 -5.35
N MET A 698 -16.62 6.76 -5.38
CA MET A 698 -15.30 7.40 -5.42
C MET A 698 -15.08 8.33 -6.65
N PRO A 699 -15.63 8.07 -7.86
CA PRO A 699 -15.54 9.03 -8.96
C PRO A 699 -16.18 10.39 -8.67
N ILE A 700 -17.23 10.43 -7.84
CA ILE A 700 -17.89 11.65 -7.34
C ILE A 700 -17.00 12.36 -6.32
N ALA A 701 -16.42 11.62 -5.38
CA ALA A 701 -15.45 12.18 -4.41
C ALA A 701 -14.21 12.78 -5.09
N ARG A 702 -13.66 12.10 -6.12
CA ARG A 702 -12.60 12.64 -6.98
C ARG A 702 -13.01 13.96 -7.64
N LYS A 703 -14.22 14.04 -8.21
CA LYS A 703 -14.69 15.23 -8.94
C LYS A 703 -14.75 16.45 -8.02
N ILE A 704 -15.34 16.31 -6.83
CA ILE A 704 -15.44 17.37 -5.81
C ILE A 704 -14.05 17.95 -5.46
N ILE A 705 -13.09 17.09 -5.09
CA ILE A 705 -11.73 17.53 -4.71
C ILE A 705 -10.95 18.07 -5.94
N LYS A 706 -11.19 17.53 -7.13
CA LYS A 706 -10.57 17.97 -8.39
C LYS A 706 -11.03 19.35 -8.82
N ASP A 707 -12.31 19.66 -8.65
CA ASP A 707 -12.82 21.00 -8.92
C ASP A 707 -12.26 21.95 -7.84
N GLY A 708 -12.48 21.63 -6.57
CA GLY A 708 -12.01 22.43 -5.43
C GLY A 708 -12.79 23.73 -5.27
N GLU A 709 -14.10 23.68 -5.51
CA GLU A 709 -15.03 24.78 -5.29
C GLU A 709 -15.38 24.90 -3.79
N GLN A 710 -15.91 26.06 -3.38
CA GLN A 710 -16.50 26.24 -2.05
C GLN A 710 -17.97 25.82 -2.09
N HIS A 711 -18.39 25.00 -1.14
CA HIS A 711 -19.78 24.56 -1.02
C HIS A 711 -20.49 25.31 0.11
N ALA A 712 -21.59 25.99 -0.21
CA ALA A 712 -22.38 26.76 0.76
C ALA A 712 -23.15 25.86 1.74
N ASP A 713 -23.57 24.68 1.29
CA ASP A 713 -24.15 23.62 2.12
C ASP A 713 -23.59 22.26 1.67
N LEU A 714 -23.05 21.49 2.61
CA LEU A 714 -22.50 20.15 2.36
C LEU A 714 -23.53 19.03 2.53
N ASN A 715 -24.72 19.31 3.06
CA ASN A 715 -25.84 18.36 3.10
C ASN A 715 -26.39 18.12 1.67
N GLU A 716 -26.54 19.18 0.88
CA GLU A 716 -26.88 19.05 -0.56
C GLU A 716 -25.79 18.32 -1.35
N VAL A 717 -24.51 18.43 -0.94
CA VAL A 717 -23.41 17.63 -1.53
C VAL A 717 -23.49 16.16 -1.07
N ALA A 718 -23.95 15.88 0.16
CA ALA A 718 -24.13 14.51 0.65
C ALA A 718 -25.23 13.72 -0.08
N LYS A 719 -26.22 14.39 -0.71
CA LYS A 719 -27.21 13.74 -1.58
C LYS A 719 -26.56 12.97 -2.75
N LEU A 720 -25.41 13.45 -3.26
CA LEU A 720 -24.63 12.80 -4.33
C LEU A 720 -24.03 11.45 -3.89
N PHE A 721 -24.03 11.16 -2.58
CA PHE A 721 -23.55 9.92 -1.96
C PHE A 721 -24.70 9.04 -1.41
N ASN A 722 -25.96 9.33 -1.79
CA ASN A 722 -27.15 8.59 -1.37
C ASN A 722 -27.37 8.56 0.16
N ILE A 723 -27.07 9.69 0.83
CA ILE A 723 -27.21 9.89 2.29
C ILE A 723 -28.62 10.43 2.67
N HIS A 724 -29.56 10.45 1.72
CA HIS A 724 -30.95 10.91 1.91
C HIS A 724 -31.96 10.06 1.12
N GLU A 725 -31.72 8.75 1.01
CA GLU A 725 -32.68 7.76 0.50
C GLU A 725 -33.15 6.90 1.68
N ASP A 726 -34.48 6.76 1.83
CA ASP A 726 -35.16 5.98 2.88
C ASP A 726 -35.10 4.45 2.63
#